data_AF-A0A9D4APM1-F1
#
_entry.id   AF-A0A9D4APM1-F1
#
_cell.length_a   1.000
_cell.length_b   1.000
_cell.length_c   1.000
_cell.angle_alpha   90.00
_cell.angle_beta   90.00
_cell.angle_gamma   90.00
#
_symmetry.space_group_name_H-M   'P 1'
#
loop_
_entity.id
_entity.type
_entity.pdbx_description
1 polymer ?
#
loop_
_entity_poly.entity_id
_entity_poly.type
_entity_poly.pdbx_seq_one_letter_code
_entity_poly.pdbx_strand_id
1 'polypeptide(L)'
;MDQLEYVKGASAQVTKDGLSKPVLPQKNAYARLVQKHHSGRFRSYLNHIAQKIQLEESSLNDSSLDVDPSVKRGMMRDALARNGLNAHSYSPIKTSQLEQPALVGFEKLNEDKSQVFANRWPHERDPSIGREGNLEVEEDFYVKQHGPATDLLKVSDALGGRVTQGTSLQKSSGSEEKDEEEVWKHKHKKRNKCPANRDRADKYLTDEQFSMDLPAANARKTSHLSSGQIQGGDKRSFARTRNNSESTRAPQNFDRKRQLSEAQAETMNNSDGRINPRKLGTPRGESHAAVSTSGDRKNRNKPTRGRKKSVFEAYMSKEDVAAGLKRGELIQGPLRINPKKYHEAFIPSPDGIRDIFIDGVVARNRALNGDIVVVKLLPKEQWKVIKPDGSDKETEATHESDVPEELSGTCLPREPVKGDGDRPDVIIEAQFDDDDAENGQENSQIVLADDIKKLSMDANEKVKDAESGCAQGAKQDVSKVNNPRLLQEKFLQRTAKVVCILEKKHSRAATGFIKLLVDKSSELFKKCAMFSPVDHRVPRAYVSLADCPPDFVSRPEDYSSTLFICRIVDWREDSNFAIGQMAKSLGQAGEIEPETEGILTEYGVDFSDFSQDVLECLPQSLPWVIPPTELANRRDLRKECIFTIDPSTARDLDDALSCKQLPDGNLEVGVHIADVSYFVLEGTALDQVASGRATSVYLVQKVIPMLPRLLCEELCSLNPMKDRLTFSVMWKMTPEGKILDEWFGRTVICSCVKLSYDHAQSMIENPSKVFGPEELPPVSPQHPVDEIHQAVLNLHRIAKHLRKQRFIDGALRLDQLKLSFTLDKESGMPQGCYIYQYRDSNKLVEEFMLLANMAVAHQIYRSFPQQALLRRHPPPQTKMLNDLMEFCDQMGLEIDFSSAGALHKSLNEMFGADSYAEARKEVLTNMFSRPMQMALYFCAGVLEDETLFRHYALNVPLYTHFTSPIRRFADVLVHRLLSASLGSGRPVRMRKEAIQKQADHCNDRKMASKRVQELSADLFFAIFVRECGPLESEAMVMGVLNKAFDVLVLRFGVQKRIYCNALPLTGFRFEKVGKTPELTLLWEPETPEQEAAPQVITIFTLVEVVLTSDSGPLKYSAVLKRPGREK
;
A
#
# COMPACT_ATOMS: atom_id res chain seq x y z
N MET A 1 -29.03 31.67 -20.97
CA MET A 1 -29.30 32.19 -22.32
C MET A 1 -28.10 31.82 -23.18
N ASP A 2 -27.96 30.58 -23.65
CA ASP A 2 -28.84 29.80 -24.55
C ASP A 2 -28.51 30.15 -26.02
N GLN A 3 -28.39 29.21 -26.97
CA GLN A 3 -28.73 27.77 -26.93
C GLN A 3 -27.86 26.97 -27.94
N LEU A 4 -28.02 25.64 -28.00
CA LEU A 4 -27.57 24.81 -29.13
C LEU A 4 -28.58 25.00 -30.33
N GLU A 5 -28.50 24.40 -31.53
CA GLU A 5 -27.75 23.26 -32.08
C GLU A 5 -27.80 23.28 -33.64
N TYR A 6 -27.20 22.28 -34.29
CA TYR A 6 -27.49 21.74 -35.63
C TYR A 6 -27.51 22.62 -36.91
N VAL A 7 -26.67 22.23 -37.88
CA VAL A 7 -27.02 22.20 -39.32
C VAL A 7 -26.52 20.88 -39.94
N LYS A 8 -27.35 20.22 -40.77
CA LYS A 8 -26.96 19.06 -41.61
C LYS A 8 -26.65 19.51 -43.04
N GLY A 9 -25.69 18.87 -43.70
CA GLY A 9 -25.28 19.18 -45.08
C GLY A 9 -25.90 18.28 -46.16
N ALA A 10 -25.95 18.81 -47.39
CA ALA A 10 -26.27 18.15 -48.66
C ALA A 10 -25.88 19.10 -49.83
N SER A 11 -25.69 18.72 -51.10
CA SER A 11 -25.24 17.47 -51.76
C SER A 11 -25.18 17.72 -53.29
N ALA A 12 -24.19 17.24 -54.05
CA ALA A 12 -24.19 17.37 -55.52
C ALA A 12 -23.48 16.23 -56.28
N GLN A 13 -24.28 15.53 -57.10
CA GLN A 13 -24.06 14.81 -58.39
C GLN A 13 -22.61 14.47 -58.84
N VAL A 14 -22.22 13.24 -59.24
CA VAL A 14 -22.82 12.12 -60.06
C VAL A 14 -22.51 12.18 -61.56
N THR A 15 -21.72 11.21 -62.02
CA THR A 15 -21.76 10.58 -63.37
C THR A 15 -21.38 9.09 -63.28
N LYS A 16 -21.82 8.28 -64.26
CA LYS A 16 -21.40 6.88 -64.51
C LYS A 16 -20.65 6.83 -65.87
N ASP A 17 -20.08 5.74 -66.40
CA ASP A 17 -20.10 4.28 -66.14
C ASP A 17 -18.71 3.67 -66.44
N GLY A 18 -18.42 2.43 -66.02
CA GLY A 18 -17.28 1.67 -66.60
C GLY A 18 -16.67 0.50 -65.79
N LEU A 19 -16.99 -0.73 -66.20
CA LEU A 19 -16.31 -2.03 -65.92
C LEU A 19 -16.00 -2.43 -64.46
N SER A 20 -16.55 -3.58 -64.05
CA SER A 20 -16.24 -4.26 -62.79
C SER A 20 -15.30 -5.46 -62.96
N LYS A 21 -14.37 -5.65 -62.02
CA LYS A 21 -13.65 -6.91 -61.74
C LYS A 21 -13.42 -7.08 -60.23
N PRO A 22 -13.29 -8.32 -59.71
CA PRO A 22 -13.56 -8.61 -58.29
C PRO A 22 -12.40 -8.38 -57.32
N VAL A 23 -12.75 -8.20 -56.05
CA VAL A 23 -11.84 -8.12 -54.89
C VAL A 23 -11.29 -9.51 -54.54
N LEU A 24 -10.01 -9.60 -54.14
CA LEU A 24 -9.40 -10.85 -53.68
C LEU A 24 -9.76 -11.19 -52.21
N PRO A 25 -9.89 -12.49 -51.87
CA PRO A 25 -10.22 -12.94 -50.52
C PRO A 25 -9.05 -12.79 -49.52
N GLN A 26 -9.40 -12.60 -48.25
CA GLN A 26 -8.43 -12.49 -47.14
C GLN A 26 -7.66 -13.80 -46.91
N LYS A 27 -6.38 -13.70 -46.55
CA LYS A 27 -5.50 -14.88 -46.34
C LYS A 27 -5.68 -15.49 -44.95
N ASN A 28 -6.06 -16.77 -44.94
CA ASN A 28 -6.34 -17.62 -43.79
C ASN A 28 -5.31 -17.46 -42.64
N ALA A 29 -5.80 -17.27 -41.42
CA ALA A 29 -4.98 -17.03 -40.23
C ALA A 29 -4.12 -18.26 -39.83
N TYR A 30 -4.61 -19.48 -40.06
CA TYR A 30 -3.95 -20.72 -39.68
C TYR A 30 -2.51 -20.83 -40.21
N ALA A 31 -2.31 -20.47 -41.48
CA ALA A 31 -1.00 -20.51 -42.13
C ALA A 31 0.04 -19.59 -41.44
N ARG A 32 -0.41 -18.45 -40.86
CA ARG A 32 0.48 -17.50 -40.18
C ARG A 32 0.99 -18.04 -38.84
N LEU A 33 0.17 -18.74 -38.06
CA LEU A 33 0.62 -19.38 -36.81
C LEU A 33 1.58 -20.55 -37.07
N VAL A 34 1.29 -21.39 -38.06
CA VAL A 34 2.16 -22.55 -38.39
C VAL A 34 3.53 -22.09 -38.89
N GLN A 35 3.61 -20.97 -39.63
CA GLN A 35 4.89 -20.37 -40.03
C GLN A 35 5.68 -19.77 -38.86
N LYS A 36 5.03 -19.03 -37.94
CA LYS A 36 5.73 -18.35 -36.83
C LYS A 36 6.34 -19.27 -35.76
N HIS A 37 5.83 -20.50 -35.58
CA HIS A 37 6.31 -21.40 -34.52
C HIS A 37 7.01 -22.65 -35.06
N HIS A 38 8.24 -22.88 -34.59
CA HIS A 38 9.07 -24.03 -34.98
C HIS A 38 8.84 -25.30 -34.12
N SER A 39 8.06 -25.21 -33.03
CA SER A 39 7.78 -26.35 -32.15
C SER A 39 6.88 -27.39 -32.81
N GLY A 40 7.40 -28.61 -33.00
CA GLY A 40 6.65 -29.74 -33.59
C GLY A 40 5.40 -30.12 -32.77
N ARG A 41 5.48 -30.07 -31.43
CA ARG A 41 4.31 -30.30 -30.55
C ARG A 41 3.22 -29.26 -30.77
N PHE A 42 3.59 -27.98 -30.91
CA PHE A 42 2.64 -26.90 -31.14
C PHE A 42 1.97 -26.99 -32.52
N ARG A 43 2.72 -27.35 -33.57
CA ARG A 43 2.14 -27.63 -34.91
C ARG A 43 1.19 -28.83 -34.89
N SER A 44 1.51 -29.88 -34.12
CA SER A 44 0.60 -31.02 -33.97
C SER A 44 -0.69 -30.67 -33.21
N TYR A 45 -0.61 -29.78 -32.20
CA TYR A 45 -1.77 -29.25 -31.48
C TYR A 45 -2.67 -28.38 -32.37
N LEU A 46 -2.08 -27.48 -33.17
CA LEU A 46 -2.81 -26.66 -34.14
C LEU A 46 -3.52 -27.53 -35.21
N ASN A 47 -2.86 -28.57 -35.73
CA ASN A 47 -3.49 -29.50 -36.68
C ASN A 47 -4.68 -30.24 -36.05
N HIS A 48 -4.58 -30.62 -34.77
CA HIS A 48 -5.67 -31.30 -34.06
C HIS A 48 -6.88 -30.38 -33.83
N ILE A 49 -6.65 -29.11 -33.49
CA ILE A 49 -7.73 -28.10 -33.39
C ILE A 49 -8.39 -27.88 -34.77
N ALA A 50 -7.60 -27.74 -35.85
CA ALA A 50 -8.15 -27.56 -37.19
C ALA A 50 -9.04 -28.74 -37.61
N GLN A 51 -8.63 -29.99 -37.34
CA GLN A 51 -9.46 -31.17 -37.57
C GLN A 51 -10.74 -31.17 -36.74
N LYS A 52 -10.66 -30.76 -35.46
CA LYS A 52 -11.84 -30.71 -34.57
C LYS A 52 -12.87 -29.68 -35.04
N ILE A 53 -12.42 -28.50 -35.48
CA ILE A 53 -13.30 -27.47 -36.04
C ILE A 53 -13.97 -27.97 -37.34
N GLN A 54 -13.24 -28.62 -38.24
CA GLN A 54 -13.84 -29.17 -39.47
C GLN A 54 -14.85 -30.31 -39.20
N LEU A 55 -14.66 -31.08 -38.12
CA LEU A 55 -15.64 -32.09 -37.67
C LEU A 55 -16.88 -31.45 -37.04
N GLU A 56 -16.74 -30.31 -36.37
CA GLU A 56 -17.86 -29.55 -35.79
C GLU A 56 -18.65 -28.80 -36.90
N GLU A 57 -17.98 -28.15 -37.85
CA GLU A 57 -18.61 -27.49 -39.01
C GLU A 57 -19.35 -28.47 -39.94
N SER A 58 -18.84 -29.70 -40.10
CA SER A 58 -19.53 -30.75 -40.87
C SER A 58 -20.70 -31.39 -40.12
N SER A 59 -20.76 -31.27 -38.79
CA SER A 59 -21.90 -31.75 -37.98
C SER A 59 -23.10 -30.78 -37.95
N LEU A 60 -22.92 -29.53 -38.38
CA LEU A 60 -23.91 -28.45 -38.28
C LEU A 60 -24.65 -28.12 -39.58
N ASN A 61 -24.30 -28.76 -40.71
CA ASN A 61 -24.79 -28.41 -42.05
C ASN A 61 -25.75 -29.43 -42.69
N ASP A 62 -26.21 -30.45 -41.96
CA ASP A 62 -26.99 -31.57 -42.52
C ASP A 62 -28.33 -31.82 -41.79
N SER A 63 -29.25 -30.84 -41.86
CA SER A 63 -30.66 -31.06 -41.46
C SER A 63 -31.67 -30.03 -42.03
N SER A 64 -31.95 -30.05 -43.34
CA SER A 64 -33.16 -29.39 -43.89
C SER A 64 -33.63 -29.94 -45.25
N LEU A 65 -34.78 -30.62 -45.25
CA LEU A 65 -35.66 -30.93 -46.40
C LEU A 65 -35.07 -31.92 -47.46
N ASP A 66 -35.84 -32.79 -48.14
CA ASP A 66 -37.30 -33.06 -48.11
C ASP A 66 -37.68 -34.46 -48.66
N VAL A 67 -38.90 -34.92 -48.34
CA VAL A 67 -39.77 -35.93 -49.04
C VAL A 67 -39.27 -37.39 -49.32
N ASP A 68 -40.08 -38.37 -48.90
CA ASP A 68 -40.03 -39.83 -49.21
C ASP A 68 -40.81 -40.16 -50.52
N PRO A 69 -40.43 -41.19 -51.34
CA PRO A 69 -41.20 -42.43 -51.29
C PRO A 69 -40.46 -43.76 -51.64
N SER A 70 -40.22 -44.58 -50.62
CA SER A 70 -40.69 -45.98 -50.53
C SER A 70 -39.99 -47.18 -51.25
N VAL A 71 -40.24 -48.38 -50.67
CA VAL A 71 -40.18 -49.77 -51.22
C VAL A 71 -38.85 -50.57 -51.23
N LYS A 72 -38.77 -51.57 -50.31
CA LYS A 72 -38.35 -53.01 -50.43
C LYS A 72 -37.21 -53.35 -51.45
N ARG A 73 -36.18 -54.16 -51.14
CA ARG A 73 -36.12 -55.48 -50.46
C ARG A 73 -34.63 -55.95 -50.45
N GLY A 74 -34.04 -56.76 -49.57
CA GLY A 74 -34.43 -57.37 -48.28
C GLY A 74 -33.56 -58.64 -47.97
N MET A 75 -33.65 -59.20 -46.74
CA MET A 75 -33.03 -60.48 -46.27
C MET A 75 -31.50 -60.43 -46.00
N MET A 76 -30.88 -61.29 -45.15
CA MET A 76 -31.26 -62.57 -44.50
C MET A 76 -30.71 -62.71 -43.04
N ARG A 77 -31.48 -63.41 -42.16
CA ARG A 77 -31.08 -64.43 -41.12
C ARG A 77 -30.00 -64.11 -40.05
N ASP A 78 -29.91 -64.73 -38.86
CA ASP A 78 -30.73 -65.58 -37.94
C ASP A 78 -29.85 -65.77 -36.65
N ALA A 79 -30.26 -66.18 -35.43
CA ALA A 79 -31.51 -66.27 -34.66
C ALA A 79 -31.18 -66.69 -33.18
N LEU A 80 -32.19 -66.94 -32.31
CA LEU A 80 -32.11 -67.53 -30.93
C LEU A 80 -31.52 -66.63 -29.79
N ALA A 81 -31.97 -66.68 -28.51
CA ALA A 81 -33.19 -67.25 -27.91
C ALA A 81 -33.53 -66.76 -26.45
N ARG A 82 -34.83 -66.52 -26.19
CA ARG A 82 -35.66 -66.82 -24.99
C ARG A 82 -35.49 -66.13 -23.60
N ASN A 83 -36.67 -65.73 -23.06
CA ASN A 83 -37.10 -65.52 -21.65
C ASN A 83 -36.47 -64.31 -20.89
N GLY A 84 -37.17 -63.49 -20.10
CA GLY A 84 -38.59 -63.36 -19.67
C GLY A 84 -38.71 -62.33 -18.51
N LEU A 85 -39.85 -61.90 -17.94
CA LEU A 85 -41.30 -62.06 -18.25
C LEU A 85 -42.13 -61.07 -17.37
N ASN A 86 -43.18 -60.44 -17.94
CA ASN A 86 -44.39 -59.83 -17.29
C ASN A 86 -44.26 -58.64 -16.29
N ALA A 87 -45.27 -57.76 -16.12
CA ALA A 87 -46.43 -57.39 -16.97
C ALA A 87 -47.16 -56.11 -16.49
N HIS A 88 -48.02 -55.58 -17.39
CA HIS A 88 -49.21 -54.71 -17.23
C HIS A 88 -49.14 -53.22 -17.65
N SER A 89 -50.24 -52.55 -18.04
CA SER A 89 -51.14 -52.76 -19.22
C SER A 89 -52.33 -51.75 -19.30
N TYR A 90 -52.90 -51.56 -20.51
CA TYR A 90 -54.18 -50.88 -20.86
C TYR A 90 -54.21 -49.33 -20.86
N SER A 91 -54.23 -48.59 -21.99
CA SER A 91 -55.07 -48.57 -23.21
C SER A 91 -56.34 -47.65 -23.13
N PRO A 92 -56.85 -47.08 -24.27
CA PRO A 92 -57.59 -45.78 -24.31
C PRO A 92 -58.99 -45.83 -24.97
N ILE A 93 -59.71 -44.70 -25.18
CA ILE A 93 -60.74 -44.49 -26.24
C ILE A 93 -61.34 -43.04 -26.38
N LYS A 94 -61.55 -42.55 -27.63
CA LYS A 94 -62.52 -41.55 -28.23
C LYS A 94 -62.69 -40.12 -27.62
N THR A 95 -63.00 -38.97 -28.28
CA THR A 95 -63.38 -38.42 -29.64
C THR A 95 -64.82 -37.86 -29.81
N SER A 96 -64.97 -36.52 -29.99
CA SER A 96 -66.06 -35.76 -30.69
C SER A 96 -65.74 -34.24 -30.61
N GLN A 97 -65.70 -33.43 -31.69
CA GLN A 97 -66.81 -32.72 -32.40
C GLN A 97 -67.61 -31.73 -31.51
N LEU A 98 -68.02 -30.51 -31.90
CA LEU A 98 -68.05 -29.75 -33.18
C LEU A 98 -68.10 -28.21 -32.81
N GLU A 99 -68.21 -27.12 -33.61
CA GLU A 99 -68.41 -26.82 -35.05
C GLU A 99 -67.83 -25.40 -35.42
N GLN A 100 -68.47 -24.62 -36.31
CA GLN A 100 -68.16 -23.25 -36.82
C GLN A 100 -69.48 -22.60 -37.35
N PRO A 101 -69.58 -21.40 -38.02
CA PRO A 101 -68.62 -20.56 -38.77
C PRO A 101 -68.51 -19.12 -38.17
N ALA A 102 -68.46 -17.92 -38.81
CA ALA A 102 -68.68 -17.40 -40.18
C ALA A 102 -67.96 -16.04 -40.44
N LEU A 103 -68.44 -15.21 -41.40
CA LEU A 103 -67.81 -13.95 -41.88
C LEU A 103 -68.82 -12.77 -41.98
N VAL A 104 -68.31 -11.52 -42.07
CA VAL A 104 -68.58 -10.47 -43.12
C VAL A 104 -68.43 -9.01 -42.60
N GLY A 105 -67.79 -8.12 -43.38
CA GLY A 105 -68.36 -6.78 -43.68
C GLY A 105 -67.86 -5.48 -43.01
N PHE A 106 -66.93 -4.79 -43.68
CA PHE A 106 -66.77 -3.33 -43.95
C PHE A 106 -67.60 -2.18 -43.27
N GLU A 107 -66.87 -1.10 -42.94
CA GLU A 107 -67.15 0.38 -43.05
C GLU A 107 -68.18 1.20 -42.20
N LYS A 108 -67.60 2.21 -41.49
CA LYS A 108 -67.94 3.67 -41.36
C LYS A 108 -69.20 4.25 -40.65
N LEU A 109 -68.88 5.24 -39.79
CA LEU A 109 -69.53 6.56 -39.51
C LEU A 109 -70.80 6.70 -38.63
N ASN A 110 -70.72 7.69 -37.72
CA ASN A 110 -71.63 8.76 -37.22
C ASN A 110 -73.19 8.63 -37.37
N GLU A 111 -74.07 9.25 -36.57
CA GLU A 111 -73.96 10.44 -35.67
C GLU A 111 -75.11 10.50 -34.61
N ASP A 112 -75.32 11.69 -34.00
CA ASP A 112 -76.60 12.26 -33.49
C ASP A 112 -77.16 11.91 -32.07
N LYS A 113 -77.77 12.86 -31.30
CA LYS A 113 -77.87 14.36 -31.37
C LYS A 113 -78.43 15.00 -30.06
N SER A 114 -78.47 16.35 -30.04
CA SER A 114 -79.32 17.28 -29.22
C SER A 114 -78.79 17.81 -27.88
N GLN A 115 -78.97 19.10 -27.47
CA GLN A 115 -79.54 20.31 -28.14
C GLN A 115 -78.93 21.60 -27.49
N VAL A 116 -78.27 22.54 -28.23
CA VAL A 116 -78.73 23.85 -28.80
C VAL A 116 -79.69 24.67 -27.90
N PHE A 117 -79.60 26.00 -27.64
CA PHE A 117 -79.15 27.21 -28.41
C PHE A 117 -78.39 28.25 -27.49
N ALA A 118 -78.05 29.53 -27.80
CA ALA A 118 -78.44 30.49 -28.87
C ALA A 118 -77.44 31.68 -29.11
N ASN A 119 -77.55 32.32 -30.30
CA ASN A 119 -77.33 33.75 -30.71
C ASN A 119 -76.08 34.57 -30.24
N ARG A 120 -75.39 35.39 -31.08
CA ARG A 120 -75.51 35.74 -32.52
C ARG A 120 -74.15 36.26 -33.11
N TRP A 121 -74.12 36.69 -34.38
CA TRP A 121 -72.95 36.98 -35.27
C TRP A 121 -73.01 38.43 -35.87
N PRO A 122 -72.09 38.97 -36.75
CA PRO A 122 -71.07 38.31 -37.64
C PRO A 122 -69.70 39.02 -37.96
N HIS A 123 -68.88 38.35 -38.81
CA HIS A 123 -67.99 38.83 -39.91
C HIS A 123 -66.44 39.10 -39.80
N GLU A 124 -65.67 38.14 -40.36
CA GLU A 124 -64.54 38.18 -41.35
C GLU A 124 -63.21 39.00 -41.28
N ARG A 125 -62.11 38.23 -41.54
CA ARG A 125 -60.87 38.47 -42.34
C ARG A 125 -59.71 39.40 -41.88
N ASP A 126 -58.56 38.76 -41.61
CA ASP A 126 -57.15 39.05 -42.00
C ASP A 126 -56.46 40.42 -41.69
N PRO A 127 -55.11 40.49 -41.60
CA PRO A 127 -54.21 39.65 -40.79
C PRO A 127 -53.02 40.44 -40.12
N SER A 128 -52.17 39.71 -39.36
CA SER A 128 -50.72 39.95 -39.15
C SER A 128 -50.18 40.96 -38.10
N ILE A 129 -48.99 40.62 -37.55
CA ILE A 129 -47.94 41.46 -36.89
C ILE A 129 -48.29 42.15 -35.54
N GLY A 130 -47.35 42.09 -34.58
CA GLY A 130 -47.32 42.99 -33.40
C GLY A 130 -46.37 42.53 -32.28
N ARG A 131 -45.59 43.45 -31.71
CA ARG A 131 -44.63 43.23 -30.60
C ARG A 131 -44.72 44.41 -29.61
N GLU A 132 -44.37 44.16 -28.35
CA GLU A 132 -43.98 45.15 -27.31
C GLU A 132 -45.05 46.10 -26.71
N GLY A 133 -44.78 46.56 -25.47
CA GLY A 133 -45.65 47.37 -24.58
C GLY A 133 -46.32 46.51 -23.49
N ASN A 134 -45.98 46.58 -22.20
CA ASN A 134 -46.05 47.69 -21.21
C ASN A 134 -47.48 48.20 -20.97
N LEU A 135 -48.01 48.42 -19.75
CA LEU A 135 -47.66 48.19 -18.32
C LEU A 135 -49.03 48.25 -17.54
N GLU A 136 -49.26 47.94 -16.24
CA GLU A 136 -48.47 47.66 -15.03
C GLU A 136 -49.33 46.81 -14.03
N VAL A 137 -49.12 46.95 -12.70
CA VAL A 137 -49.96 46.53 -11.54
C VAL A 137 -49.72 45.12 -10.94
N GLU A 138 -49.20 45.12 -9.70
CA GLU A 138 -49.20 44.07 -8.64
C GLU A 138 -48.67 42.64 -8.95
N GLU A 139 -47.37 42.43 -8.70
CA GLU A 139 -46.75 41.10 -8.44
C GLU A 139 -45.61 41.21 -7.39
N ASP A 140 -45.37 40.14 -6.61
CA ASP A 140 -44.21 39.92 -5.72
C ASP A 140 -44.08 38.40 -5.45
N PHE A 141 -42.97 37.74 -5.08
CA PHE A 141 -41.70 38.12 -4.44
C PHE A 141 -40.51 37.33 -5.06
N TYR A 142 -39.24 37.74 -4.98
CA TYR A 142 -38.61 39.08 -4.90
C TYR A 142 -37.12 38.90 -5.26
N VAL A 143 -36.76 38.91 -6.56
CA VAL A 143 -35.36 38.74 -7.02
C VAL A 143 -35.05 39.71 -8.15
N LYS A 144 -33.98 40.52 -8.02
CA LYS A 144 -33.38 41.29 -9.12
C LYS A 144 -31.95 41.74 -8.80
N GLN A 145 -31.11 41.83 -9.83
CA GLN A 145 -29.93 42.69 -9.85
C GLN A 145 -30.24 43.94 -10.68
N HIS A 146 -29.74 45.10 -10.25
CA HIS A 146 -28.87 45.97 -11.06
C HIS A 146 -28.42 47.18 -10.22
N GLY A 147 -27.23 47.70 -10.49
CA GLY A 147 -26.81 49.05 -10.10
C GLY A 147 -27.29 50.11 -11.11
N PRO A 148 -26.75 51.35 -11.12
CA PRO A 148 -25.55 51.80 -10.41
C PRO A 148 -25.78 52.90 -9.36
N ALA A 149 -24.80 53.08 -8.49
CA ALA A 149 -24.61 54.34 -7.77
C ALA A 149 -23.52 55.17 -8.49
N THR A 150 -23.83 56.42 -8.79
CA THR A 150 -22.85 57.39 -9.30
C THR A 150 -22.09 58.07 -8.15
N ASP A 151 -20.81 58.33 -8.43
CA ASP A 151 -20.03 59.48 -7.94
C ASP A 151 -19.41 59.55 -6.52
N LEU A 152 -18.14 59.99 -6.56
CA LEU A 152 -17.43 60.91 -5.65
C LEU A 152 -17.05 60.48 -4.22
N LEU A 153 -15.81 59.98 -4.12
CA LEU A 153 -14.67 60.63 -3.43
C LEU A 153 -14.99 61.61 -2.27
N LYS A 154 -14.64 61.23 -1.03
CA LYS A 154 -13.84 61.98 -0.01
C LYS A 154 -13.66 61.09 1.26
N VAL A 155 -12.49 60.99 1.90
CA VAL A 155 -11.74 61.98 2.74
C VAL A 155 -12.54 62.37 4.00
N SER A 156 -12.03 62.26 5.23
CA SER A 156 -10.79 61.62 5.76
C SER A 156 -10.79 61.58 7.31
N ASP A 157 -9.71 61.04 7.89
CA ASP A 157 -9.05 61.48 9.15
C ASP A 157 -9.66 61.28 10.55
N ALA A 158 -8.73 61.43 11.52
CA ALA A 158 -8.84 61.68 12.96
C ALA A 158 -9.44 60.57 13.85
N LEU A 159 -8.71 59.96 14.81
CA LEU A 159 -7.79 60.41 15.89
C LEU A 159 -8.48 60.79 17.21
N GLY A 160 -8.36 59.89 18.20
CA GLY A 160 -8.55 60.17 19.64
C GLY A 160 -10.01 60.21 20.12
N GLY A 161 -10.28 60.00 21.42
CA GLY A 161 -9.37 59.50 22.45
C GLY A 161 -9.87 59.67 23.89
N ARG A 162 -9.77 58.58 24.68
CA ARG A 162 -9.57 58.54 26.14
C ARG A 162 -10.55 59.27 27.11
N VAL A 163 -11.03 58.46 28.08
CA VAL A 163 -10.90 58.67 29.56
C VAL A 163 -12.08 59.27 30.40
N THR A 164 -12.78 58.33 31.08
CA THR A 164 -13.20 58.27 32.52
C THR A 164 -14.39 59.03 33.15
N GLN A 165 -15.22 58.22 33.83
CA GLN A 165 -15.77 58.32 35.21
C GLN A 165 -16.91 59.32 35.58
N GLY A 166 -17.75 58.87 36.54
CA GLY A 166 -18.77 59.66 37.27
C GLY A 166 -20.23 59.19 37.07
N THR A 167 -20.78 58.15 37.72
CA THR A 167 -21.25 57.96 39.13
C THR A 167 -22.66 58.48 39.49
N SER A 168 -23.45 57.59 40.14
CA SER A 168 -24.40 57.81 41.28
C SER A 168 -25.95 57.74 41.11
N LEU A 169 -26.57 56.86 41.93
CA LEU A 169 -27.88 56.96 42.66
C LEU A 169 -29.21 56.95 41.85
N GLN A 170 -30.40 56.53 42.35
CA GLN A 170 -30.86 56.11 43.70
C GLN A 170 -32.17 55.23 43.69
N LYS A 171 -32.29 54.24 44.62
CA LYS A 171 -33.50 53.59 45.26
C LYS A 171 -34.72 53.09 44.41
N SER A 172 -35.50 52.06 44.77
CA SER A 172 -35.46 50.87 45.68
C SER A 172 -36.77 50.02 45.44
N SER A 173 -37.30 49.03 46.17
CA SER A 173 -37.03 48.30 47.45
C SER A 173 -38.02 47.10 47.64
N GLY A 174 -37.58 45.96 48.19
CA GLY A 174 -38.42 44.88 48.81
C GLY A 174 -38.85 43.70 47.89
N SER A 175 -38.90 42.43 48.34
CA SER A 175 -38.51 41.82 49.63
C SER A 175 -38.38 40.27 49.55
N GLU A 176 -37.26 39.71 50.08
CA GLU A 176 -37.11 38.44 50.85
C GLU A 176 -37.62 37.07 50.30
N GLU A 177 -36.99 35.90 50.53
CA GLU A 177 -35.82 35.48 51.37
C GLU A 177 -34.98 34.35 50.68
N LYS A 178 -33.64 34.45 50.75
CA LYS A 178 -32.59 33.46 51.16
C LYS A 178 -32.52 32.01 50.60
N ASP A 179 -31.39 31.30 50.57
CA ASP A 179 -29.91 31.52 50.69
C ASP A 179 -29.25 30.20 50.15
N GLU A 180 -27.94 29.97 49.94
CA GLU A 180 -26.64 30.66 50.18
C GLU A 180 -25.72 30.37 48.96
N GLU A 181 -24.53 31.00 48.81
CA GLU A 181 -23.75 30.96 47.56
C GLU A 181 -22.20 30.78 47.70
N GLU A 182 -21.62 29.98 46.79
CA GLU A 182 -20.37 30.23 46.03
C GLU A 182 -18.93 30.33 46.66
N VAL A 183 -17.94 30.35 45.75
CA VAL A 183 -16.69 31.17 45.77
C VAL A 183 -15.37 30.58 46.35
N TRP A 184 -14.62 29.93 45.44
CA TRP A 184 -13.28 30.36 44.95
C TRP A 184 -11.97 29.57 45.20
N LYS A 185 -11.01 29.90 44.32
CA LYS A 185 -9.69 29.27 44.09
C LYS A 185 -8.56 30.20 44.59
N HIS A 186 -7.46 29.65 45.12
CA HIS A 186 -6.14 29.64 44.42
C HIS A 186 -4.92 29.15 45.24
N LYS A 187 -3.99 28.55 44.49
CA LYS A 187 -2.50 28.59 44.63
C LYS A 187 -1.76 27.79 45.74
N HIS A 188 -0.75 27.07 45.22
CA HIS A 188 0.65 26.96 45.70
C HIS A 188 1.19 25.70 46.42
N LYS A 189 1.84 24.85 45.61
CA LYS A 189 3.33 24.77 45.49
C LYS A 189 4.12 23.83 46.44
N LYS A 190 4.68 22.79 45.80
CA LYS A 190 5.93 22.03 46.11
C LYS A 190 5.92 20.91 47.18
N ARG A 191 6.60 19.83 46.76
CA ARG A 191 7.56 18.94 47.48
C ARG A 191 7.05 17.68 48.22
N ASN A 192 7.65 16.57 47.77
CA ASN A 192 8.32 15.50 48.53
C ASN A 192 7.56 14.24 49.00
N LYS A 193 8.01 13.12 48.41
CA LYS A 193 8.42 11.85 49.04
C LYS A 193 7.37 10.92 49.69
N CYS A 194 7.44 9.65 49.27
CA CYS A 194 7.03 8.46 50.02
C CYS A 194 7.83 8.33 51.34
N PRO A 195 7.27 7.67 52.37
CA PRO A 195 7.41 6.21 52.57
C PRO A 195 6.04 5.50 52.43
N ALA A 196 5.87 4.20 52.16
CA ALA A 196 6.62 2.94 52.39
C ALA A 196 6.29 2.21 53.72
N ASN A 197 5.62 1.05 53.57
CA ASN A 197 5.42 -0.11 54.46
C ASN A 197 5.30 0.03 55.99
N ARG A 198 4.16 -0.42 56.53
CA ARG A 198 4.01 -1.59 57.45
C ARG A 198 2.51 -1.81 57.75
N ASP A 199 1.93 -2.99 57.48
CA ASP A 199 1.98 -4.30 58.19
C ASP A 199 0.97 -4.42 59.35
N ARG A 200 0.15 -5.49 59.28
CA ARG A 200 -0.74 -6.05 60.32
C ARG A 200 -1.92 -5.19 60.83
N ALA A 201 -2.96 -5.75 61.44
CA ALA A 201 -3.64 -7.07 61.34
C ALA A 201 -4.85 -7.06 62.31
N ASP A 202 -5.85 -7.92 62.09
CA ASP A 202 -6.90 -8.29 63.07
C ASP A 202 -7.88 -7.14 63.50
N LYS A 203 -9.15 -7.37 63.92
CA LYS A 203 -10.04 -8.56 63.93
C LYS A 203 -11.53 -8.17 64.16
N TYR A 204 -12.43 -9.06 63.72
CA TYR A 204 -13.75 -9.45 64.28
C TYR A 204 -14.97 -8.50 64.45
N LEU A 205 -16.12 -9.01 63.94
CA LEU A 205 -17.50 -9.05 64.54
C LEU A 205 -18.27 -7.73 64.79
N THR A 206 -19.61 -7.64 64.77
CA THR A 206 -20.76 -8.59 64.54
C THR A 206 -21.63 -8.08 63.35
N ASP A 207 -22.51 -8.82 62.64
CA ASP A 207 -23.43 -9.97 62.88
C ASP A 207 -24.85 -9.59 63.37
N GLU A 208 -25.83 -10.49 63.11
CA GLU A 208 -27.32 -10.39 63.05
C GLU A 208 -27.91 -10.01 61.66
N GLN A 209 -28.70 -10.82 60.91
CA GLN A 209 -29.79 -11.80 61.17
C GLN A 209 -31.18 -11.11 61.34
N PHE A 210 -32.36 -11.64 61.00
CA PHE A 210 -32.94 -12.97 60.63
C PHE A 210 -34.20 -12.72 59.74
N SER A 211 -34.99 -13.63 59.13
CA SER A 211 -35.00 -15.05 58.67
C SER A 211 -36.30 -15.20 57.79
N MET A 212 -36.78 -16.30 57.18
CA MET A 212 -36.39 -17.72 57.01
C MET A 212 -36.81 -18.13 55.55
N ASP A 213 -37.40 -19.27 55.10
CA ASP A 213 -37.84 -20.57 55.67
C ASP A 213 -37.79 -21.70 54.60
N LEU A 214 -38.22 -22.93 54.95
CA LEU A 214 -37.99 -24.20 54.23
C LEU A 214 -39.17 -25.21 54.42
N PRO A 215 -39.11 -26.56 54.19
CA PRO A 215 -38.05 -27.53 53.79
C PRO A 215 -38.30 -28.13 52.36
N ALA A 216 -37.92 -29.34 51.89
CA ALA A 216 -37.34 -30.61 52.42
C ALA A 216 -36.79 -31.47 51.23
N ALA A 217 -36.07 -32.59 51.36
CA ALA A 217 -35.10 -33.08 52.37
C ALA A 217 -34.45 -34.43 51.92
N ASN A 218 -33.24 -34.73 52.43
CA ASN A 218 -32.57 -36.06 52.51
C ASN A 218 -32.07 -36.79 51.23
N ALA A 219 -31.05 -37.67 51.24
CA ALA A 219 -29.74 -37.75 51.97
C ALA A 219 -28.99 -39.08 51.63
N ARG A 220 -27.64 -39.09 51.49
CA ARG A 220 -26.68 -40.13 52.03
C ARG A 220 -25.19 -40.00 51.59
N LYS A 221 -24.30 -39.93 52.60
CA LYS A 221 -22.94 -40.54 52.80
C LYS A 221 -21.96 -40.69 51.61
N THR A 222 -20.72 -40.16 51.56
CA THR A 222 -19.52 -40.06 52.48
C THR A 222 -18.58 -41.27 52.57
N SER A 223 -17.28 -41.09 52.24
CA SER A 223 -16.11 -41.74 52.88
C SER A 223 -14.78 -41.08 52.41
N HIS A 224 -13.62 -41.51 52.95
CA HIS A 224 -12.35 -40.75 52.99
C HIS A 224 -11.07 -41.64 52.84
N LEU A 225 -9.92 -40.98 52.60
CA LEU A 225 -8.54 -41.32 53.01
C LEU A 225 -7.66 -42.37 52.26
N SER A 226 -6.53 -41.85 51.74
CA SER A 226 -5.12 -42.26 52.01
C SER A 226 -4.62 -43.71 51.81
N SER A 227 -3.66 -43.87 50.89
CA SER A 227 -2.39 -44.63 51.02
C SER A 227 -1.60 -44.52 49.70
N GLY A 228 -0.30 -44.82 49.57
CA GLY A 228 0.68 -45.38 50.53
C GLY A 228 1.51 -46.47 49.83
N GLN A 229 2.84 -46.37 49.86
CA GLN A 229 3.74 -47.31 49.17
C GLN A 229 3.84 -48.66 49.90
N ILE A 230 4.19 -49.76 49.21
CA ILE A 230 5.45 -50.52 49.41
C ILE A 230 5.60 -51.74 48.46
N GLN A 231 6.79 -51.81 47.84
CA GLN A 231 7.64 -52.94 47.36
C GLN A 231 7.07 -54.33 46.97
N GLY A 232 7.71 -54.92 45.94
CA GLY A 232 8.04 -56.37 45.93
C GLY A 232 8.23 -57.01 44.55
N GLY A 233 9.46 -57.42 44.17
CA GLY A 233 9.67 -58.38 43.06
C GLY A 233 10.91 -58.20 42.17
N ASP A 234 12.08 -58.69 42.61
CA ASP A 234 13.25 -58.92 41.75
C ASP A 234 13.15 -60.26 40.99
N LYS A 235 13.54 -60.30 39.69
CA LYS A 235 14.64 -61.15 39.16
C LYS A 235 14.82 -61.06 37.62
N ARG A 236 15.87 -61.73 37.12
CA ARG A 236 16.47 -61.57 35.78
C ARG A 236 16.29 -62.78 34.84
N SER A 237 16.63 -62.54 33.57
CA SER A 237 17.45 -63.39 32.66
C SER A 237 16.87 -64.57 31.84
N PHE A 238 16.76 -64.31 30.52
CA PHE A 238 17.34 -65.05 29.36
C PHE A 238 16.76 -66.37 28.79
N ALA A 239 16.65 -66.36 27.43
CA ALA A 239 16.90 -67.46 26.46
C ALA A 239 15.78 -68.54 26.24
N ARG A 240 15.60 -69.20 25.07
CA ARG A 240 16.33 -69.17 23.76
C ARG A 240 15.52 -69.81 22.59
N THR A 241 15.60 -69.24 21.36
CA THR A 241 15.48 -69.91 20.01
C THR A 241 14.15 -70.61 19.60
N ARG A 242 13.81 -70.86 18.30
CA ARG A 242 14.53 -70.71 17.00
C ARG A 242 13.56 -70.57 15.79
N ASN A 243 14.10 -70.12 14.64
CA ASN A 243 13.57 -70.15 13.25
C ASN A 243 12.30 -69.30 12.98
N ASN A 244 12.12 -68.60 11.86
CA ASN A 244 13.00 -67.97 10.84
C ASN A 244 12.06 -67.06 10.00
N SER A 245 12.44 -65.97 9.32
CA SER A 245 13.69 -65.17 9.24
C SER A 245 13.28 -63.69 8.97
N GLU A 246 13.94 -62.73 8.31
CA GLU A 246 15.18 -62.59 7.51
C GLU A 246 15.73 -61.14 7.64
N SER A 247 16.48 -60.61 6.67
CA SER A 247 17.10 -59.26 6.70
C SER A 247 16.17 -58.14 6.16
N THR A 248 16.13 -56.87 6.59
CA THR A 248 16.98 -55.95 7.40
C THR A 248 18.16 -55.24 6.68
N ARG A 249 18.64 -54.02 7.03
CA ARG A 249 18.05 -52.77 7.61
C ARG A 249 19.14 -51.66 7.68
N ALA A 250 18.92 -50.48 7.09
CA ALA A 250 19.78 -49.26 7.15
C ALA A 250 21.21 -49.39 6.53
N PRO A 251 21.91 -48.29 6.14
CA PRO A 251 22.54 -47.34 7.09
C PRO A 251 22.51 -45.84 6.63
N GLN A 252 23.36 -44.99 7.23
CA GLN A 252 23.63 -43.60 6.83
C GLN A 252 24.92 -43.45 6.01
N ASN A 253 25.11 -42.27 5.40
CA ASN A 253 26.38 -41.62 4.97
C ASN A 253 27.08 -42.03 3.64
N PHE A 254 27.74 -41.00 3.06
CA PHE A 254 28.76 -40.96 1.98
C PHE A 254 28.47 -41.55 0.57
N ASP A 255 28.11 -40.63 -0.34
CA ASP A 255 28.92 -40.24 -1.52
C ASP A 255 30.07 -41.18 -1.97
N ARG A 256 29.94 -41.82 -3.16
CA ARG A 256 30.88 -41.65 -4.31
C ARG A 256 30.59 -42.46 -5.60
N LYS A 257 31.00 -41.84 -6.72
CA LYS A 257 31.18 -42.28 -8.12
C LYS A 257 31.39 -43.78 -8.44
N ARG A 258 30.79 -44.26 -9.55
CA ARG A 258 31.51 -45.02 -10.61
C ARG A 258 32.17 -43.98 -11.55
N GLN A 259 33.43 -44.03 -11.99
CA GLN A 259 34.37 -45.08 -12.43
C GLN A 259 34.14 -45.63 -13.85
N LEU A 260 35.17 -45.39 -14.69
CA LEU A 260 35.47 -46.02 -15.98
C LEU A 260 36.45 -47.18 -15.75
N SER A 261 36.43 -48.15 -16.68
CA SER A 261 37.52 -49.06 -17.11
C SER A 261 38.42 -49.80 -16.08
N GLU A 262 38.74 -51.04 -16.41
CA GLU A 262 39.56 -51.96 -15.63
C GLU A 262 41.09 -51.72 -15.78
N ALA A 263 41.87 -52.50 -15.00
CA ALA A 263 43.19 -53.06 -15.30
C ALA A 263 44.49 -52.46 -14.69
N GLN A 264 45.21 -53.35 -13.96
CA GLN A 264 46.67 -53.56 -13.89
C GLN A 264 47.60 -52.72 -12.97
N ALA A 265 48.70 -53.39 -12.57
CA ALA A 265 49.86 -53.00 -11.73
C ALA A 265 49.57 -52.54 -10.27
N GLU A 266 50.04 -53.12 -9.16
CA GLU A 266 51.32 -53.78 -8.72
C GLU A 266 52.24 -52.88 -7.88
N THR A 267 52.37 -53.19 -6.57
CA THR A 267 53.51 -52.92 -5.62
C THR A 267 54.03 -51.46 -5.43
N MET A 268 54.57 -51.03 -4.28
CA MET A 268 55.07 -51.73 -3.07
C MET A 268 54.96 -50.85 -1.78
N ASN A 269 55.40 -51.37 -0.63
CA ASN A 269 55.39 -50.71 0.70
C ASN A 269 56.65 -49.79 0.92
N ASN A 270 56.97 -49.12 2.06
CA ASN A 270 56.51 -49.21 3.46
C ASN A 270 56.93 -47.98 4.34
N SER A 271 56.53 -47.98 5.63
CA SER A 271 57.02 -47.17 6.79
C SER A 271 56.69 -45.66 6.83
N ASP A 272 56.31 -45.00 7.95
CA ASP A 272 55.74 -45.41 9.27
C ASP A 272 54.96 -44.17 9.85
N GLY A 273 54.37 -44.06 11.05
CA GLY A 273 54.47 -44.86 12.27
C GLY A 273 53.58 -44.43 13.46
N ARG A 274 54.15 -44.43 14.68
CA ARG A 274 53.43 -44.37 15.99
C ARG A 274 53.60 -43.03 16.73
N ILE A 275 52.57 -42.36 17.30
CA ILE A 275 51.58 -42.66 18.38
C ILE A 275 52.02 -42.21 19.81
N ASN A 276 51.09 -41.46 20.46
CA ASN A 276 50.92 -41.03 21.87
C ASN A 276 51.61 -41.87 22.99
N PRO A 277 51.85 -41.24 24.18
CA PRO A 277 50.91 -41.45 25.32
C PRO A 277 50.62 -40.19 26.20
N ARG A 278 49.92 -40.38 27.34
CA ARG A 278 49.32 -39.34 28.21
C ARG A 278 49.80 -39.39 29.69
N LYS A 279 49.73 -38.22 30.35
CA LYS A 279 49.45 -37.95 31.80
C LYS A 279 50.36 -38.53 32.92
N LEU A 280 51.01 -37.63 33.65
CA LEU A 280 50.97 -37.36 35.12
C LEU A 280 51.80 -36.06 35.36
N GLY A 281 51.76 -35.30 36.46
CA GLY A 281 50.97 -35.27 37.71
C GLY A 281 51.40 -34.03 38.54
N THR A 282 50.50 -33.41 39.31
CA THR A 282 50.74 -32.20 40.14
C THR A 282 51.51 -32.51 41.44
N PRO A 283 52.21 -31.56 42.13
CA PRO A 283 51.68 -30.28 42.67
C PRO A 283 52.69 -29.09 42.57
N ARG A 284 52.57 -27.91 43.23
CA ARG A 284 51.70 -27.38 44.30
C ARG A 284 51.69 -25.82 44.20
N GLY A 285 50.59 -25.12 44.50
CA GLY A 285 50.61 -23.64 44.52
C GLY A 285 49.23 -22.94 44.45
N GLU A 286 48.68 -22.61 45.61
CA GLU A 286 47.57 -21.65 45.82
C GLU A 286 48.19 -20.27 46.18
N SER A 287 47.58 -19.09 45.97
CA SER A 287 46.33 -18.71 45.29
C SER A 287 46.30 -17.16 45.06
N HIS A 288 45.25 -16.67 44.39
CA HIS A 288 44.74 -15.27 44.37
C HIS A 288 45.60 -14.09 43.83
N ALA A 289 45.09 -13.57 42.70
CA ALA A 289 44.74 -12.15 42.45
C ALA A 289 45.80 -11.06 42.14
N ALA A 290 45.56 -10.44 40.97
CA ALA A 290 45.52 -8.98 40.72
C ALA A 290 46.80 -8.20 40.27
N VAL A 291 46.65 -7.58 39.08
CA VAL A 291 47.09 -6.21 38.70
C VAL A 291 48.54 -5.99 38.17
N SER A 292 48.58 -5.84 36.83
CA SER A 292 49.34 -4.82 36.06
C SER A 292 50.83 -4.96 35.70
N THR A 293 51.22 -4.02 34.82
CA THR A 293 52.54 -3.69 34.24
C THR A 293 53.02 -4.50 33.02
N SER A 294 53.49 -3.73 32.05
CA SER A 294 53.95 -4.10 30.72
C SER A 294 55.42 -4.57 30.73
N GLY A 295 55.74 -5.55 29.89
CA GLY A 295 57.11 -6.01 29.63
C GLY A 295 57.40 -6.07 28.13
N ASP A 296 58.09 -5.06 27.61
CA ASP A 296 58.42 -4.90 26.19
C ASP A 296 59.57 -5.84 25.75
N ARG A 297 59.42 -6.54 24.60
CA ARG A 297 60.44 -6.58 23.51
C ARG A 297 60.13 -7.52 22.33
N LYS A 298 60.17 -6.91 21.14
CA LYS A 298 60.82 -7.38 19.88
C LYS A 298 60.54 -8.82 19.36
N ASN A 299 59.49 -8.90 18.54
CA ASN A 299 59.57 -9.17 17.09
C ASN A 299 60.48 -10.31 16.58
N ARG A 300 59.85 -11.34 15.95
CA ARG A 300 60.43 -12.01 14.78
C ARG A 300 59.35 -12.49 13.80
N ASN A 301 58.87 -11.59 12.94
CA ASN A 301 57.94 -11.92 11.86
C ASN A 301 58.48 -13.00 10.91
N LYS A 302 57.58 -13.85 10.41
CA LYS A 302 57.77 -14.69 9.23
C LYS A 302 56.45 -14.65 8.44
N PRO A 303 56.43 -14.20 7.16
CA PRO A 303 55.18 -13.90 6.48
C PRO A 303 54.42 -15.18 6.10
N THR A 304 53.24 -15.36 6.69
CA THR A 304 52.24 -16.32 6.18
C THR A 304 51.54 -15.73 4.96
N ARG A 305 51.29 -16.57 3.94
CA ARG A 305 50.58 -16.25 2.69
C ARG A 305 49.49 -15.18 2.85
N GLY A 306 49.51 -14.18 1.97
CA GLY A 306 48.60 -13.04 2.02
C GLY A 306 47.13 -13.46 2.08
N ARG A 307 46.43 -12.99 3.11
CA ARG A 307 44.96 -12.87 3.08
C ARG A 307 44.64 -11.74 2.11
N LYS A 308 43.59 -11.91 1.29
CA LYS A 308 42.99 -10.78 0.57
C LYS A 308 42.54 -9.72 1.58
N LYS A 309 42.70 -8.43 1.24
CA LYS A 309 42.17 -7.31 2.02
C LYS A 309 40.64 -7.49 2.11
N SER A 310 40.06 -7.44 3.31
CA SER A 310 38.61 -7.49 3.49
C SER A 310 37.99 -6.14 3.13
N VAL A 311 37.06 -6.13 2.18
CA VAL A 311 36.30 -4.95 1.74
C VAL A 311 35.33 -4.49 2.83
N PHE A 312 34.70 -5.45 3.51
CA PHE A 312 33.72 -5.21 4.57
C PHE A 312 34.24 -5.66 5.93
N GLU A 313 33.77 -5.00 6.98
CA GLU A 313 34.05 -5.38 8.37
C GLU A 313 33.26 -6.64 8.75
N ALA A 314 33.92 -7.61 9.40
CA ALA A 314 33.26 -8.80 9.93
C ALA A 314 32.19 -8.41 10.97
N TYR A 315 31.05 -9.12 10.97
CA TYR A 315 29.97 -8.83 11.93
C TYR A 315 30.38 -9.18 13.37
N MET A 316 29.87 -8.41 14.32
CA MET A 316 30.05 -8.69 15.76
C MET A 316 29.33 -9.97 16.19
N SER A 317 29.81 -10.59 17.28
CA SER A 317 29.16 -11.75 17.88
C SER A 317 27.76 -11.41 18.41
N LYS A 318 26.87 -12.41 18.55
CA LYS A 318 25.51 -12.18 19.07
C LYS A 318 25.56 -11.76 20.53
N GLU A 319 26.55 -12.24 21.25
CA GLU A 319 26.86 -11.99 22.65
C GLU A 319 27.27 -10.52 22.84
N ASP A 320 28.21 -10.02 22.03
CA ASP A 320 28.66 -8.62 22.05
C ASP A 320 27.56 -7.66 21.60
N VAL A 321 26.77 -8.03 20.59
CA VAL A 321 25.61 -7.25 20.14
C VAL A 321 24.55 -7.15 21.24
N ALA A 322 24.18 -8.27 21.87
CA ALA A 322 23.21 -8.27 22.97
C ALA A 322 23.72 -7.50 24.19
N ALA A 323 25.03 -7.56 24.48
CA ALA A 323 25.64 -6.82 25.57
C ALA A 323 25.74 -5.31 25.26
N GLY A 324 26.12 -4.92 24.04
CA GLY A 324 26.22 -3.53 23.60
C GLY A 324 24.86 -2.83 23.52
N LEU A 325 23.82 -3.53 23.05
CA LEU A 325 22.43 -3.05 23.08
C LEU A 325 21.95 -2.83 24.53
N LYS A 326 22.24 -3.77 25.45
CA LYS A 326 21.91 -3.63 26.88
C LYS A 326 22.65 -2.47 27.58
N ARG A 327 23.83 -2.07 27.08
CA ARG A 327 24.59 -0.91 27.59
C ARG A 327 24.23 0.41 26.89
N GLY A 328 23.42 0.39 25.82
CA GLY A 328 23.11 1.57 25.00
C GLY A 328 24.26 2.05 24.10
N GLU A 329 25.34 1.26 23.97
CA GLU A 329 26.48 1.55 23.09
C GLU A 329 26.17 1.27 21.61
N LEU A 330 25.19 0.41 21.37
CA LEU A 330 24.72 0.02 20.05
C LEU A 330 23.24 0.41 19.89
N ILE A 331 22.84 0.71 18.66
CA ILE A 331 21.48 1.13 18.32
C ILE A 331 20.92 0.16 17.28
N GLN A 332 19.68 -0.31 17.49
CA GLN A 332 18.97 -1.16 16.52
C GLN A 332 17.90 -0.37 15.76
N GLY A 333 17.66 -0.70 14.49
CA GLY A 333 16.57 -0.12 13.72
C GLY A 333 16.44 -0.68 12.29
N PRO A 334 15.30 -0.46 11.62
CA PRO A 334 15.12 -0.79 10.21
C PRO A 334 15.96 0.13 9.31
N LEU A 335 16.71 -0.46 8.40
CA LEU A 335 17.56 0.24 7.43
C LEU A 335 16.75 0.76 6.24
N ARG A 336 16.92 2.03 5.87
CA ARG A 336 16.38 2.65 4.65
C ARG A 336 17.53 3.11 3.75
N ILE A 337 17.56 2.65 2.50
CA ILE A 337 18.58 3.05 1.51
C ILE A 337 17.95 4.09 0.58
N ASN A 338 18.67 5.19 0.28
CA ASN A 338 18.19 6.20 -0.66
C ASN A 338 18.15 5.61 -2.09
N PRO A 339 16.98 5.56 -2.77
CA PRO A 339 16.89 4.99 -4.12
C PRO A 339 17.54 5.86 -5.20
N LYS A 340 17.76 7.17 -4.96
CA LYS A 340 18.43 8.08 -5.90
C LYS A 340 19.96 8.09 -5.74
N LYS A 341 20.45 7.97 -4.51
CA LYS A 341 21.88 8.01 -4.15
C LYS A 341 22.21 6.78 -3.29
N TYR A 342 22.37 5.62 -3.91
CA TYR A 342 22.39 4.33 -3.21
C TYR A 342 23.51 4.16 -2.16
N HIS A 343 24.54 5.01 -2.18
CA HIS A 343 25.59 5.06 -1.15
C HIS A 343 25.06 5.56 0.21
N GLU A 344 23.99 6.35 0.22
CA GLU A 344 23.37 6.91 1.41
C GLU A 344 22.35 5.93 2.01
N ALA A 345 22.46 5.66 3.31
CA ALA A 345 21.43 4.94 4.05
C ALA A 345 21.19 5.53 5.45
N PHE A 346 20.05 5.18 6.04
CA PHE A 346 19.53 5.79 7.26
C PHE A 346 18.87 4.74 8.16
N ILE A 347 18.98 4.89 9.48
CA ILE A 347 18.12 4.20 10.45
C ILE A 347 17.39 5.24 11.33
N PRO A 348 16.18 4.96 11.83
CA PRO A 348 15.54 5.84 12.82
C PRO A 348 16.35 5.89 14.11
N SER A 349 16.48 7.09 14.69
CA SER A 349 17.11 7.29 16.00
C SER A 349 16.13 6.98 17.13
N PRO A 350 16.54 6.33 18.24
CA PRO A 350 15.68 6.04 19.39
C PRO A 350 15.08 7.29 20.07
N ASP A 351 15.68 8.47 19.90
CA ASP A 351 15.14 9.74 20.41
C ASP A 351 14.12 10.41 19.47
N GLY A 352 13.89 9.87 18.27
CA GLY A 352 12.94 10.40 17.30
C GLY A 352 13.30 11.77 16.69
N ILE A 353 14.44 12.37 17.04
CA ILE A 353 14.77 13.75 16.66
C ILE A 353 15.22 13.85 15.19
N ARG A 354 16.09 12.91 14.76
CA ARG A 354 16.63 12.83 13.40
C ARG A 354 17.17 11.43 13.17
N ASP A 355 16.99 10.87 11.98
CA ASP A 355 17.60 9.60 11.58
C ASP A 355 19.13 9.61 11.80
N ILE A 356 19.73 8.43 11.99
CA ILE A 356 21.18 8.24 12.02
C ILE A 356 21.64 7.89 10.59
N PHE A 357 22.65 8.61 10.09
CA PHE A 357 23.18 8.44 8.75
C PHE A 357 24.24 7.33 8.69
N ILE A 358 24.22 6.57 7.59
CA ILE A 358 25.15 5.50 7.26
C ILE A 358 25.82 5.88 5.93
N ASP A 359 27.12 6.17 6.02
CA ASP A 359 27.88 6.83 4.95
C ASP A 359 28.63 5.81 4.09
N GLY A 360 28.08 5.49 2.92
CA GLY A 360 28.68 4.58 1.96
C GLY A 360 28.36 3.09 2.19
N VAL A 361 28.54 2.30 1.13
CA VAL A 361 28.21 0.85 1.11
C VAL A 361 29.04 0.06 2.11
N VAL A 362 30.30 0.46 2.37
CA VAL A 362 31.17 -0.17 3.37
C VAL A 362 30.62 0.01 4.79
N ALA A 363 30.20 1.23 5.16
CA ALA A 363 29.55 1.48 6.46
C ALA A 363 28.18 0.82 6.58
N ARG A 364 27.47 0.61 5.45
CA ARG A 364 26.24 -0.20 5.38
C ARG A 364 26.49 -1.69 5.61
N ASN A 365 27.74 -2.16 5.49
CA ASN A 365 28.19 -3.52 5.76
C ASN A 365 27.21 -4.59 5.28
N ARG A 366 26.98 -4.62 3.96
CA ARG A 366 26.23 -5.67 3.24
C ARG A 366 24.74 -5.83 3.62
N ALA A 367 24.18 -4.95 4.45
CA ALA A 367 22.76 -4.89 4.74
C ALA A 367 21.93 -4.34 3.56
N LEU A 368 20.69 -4.80 3.44
CA LEU A 368 19.75 -4.45 2.39
C LEU A 368 18.58 -3.60 2.92
N ASN A 369 17.87 -2.94 2.02
CA ASN A 369 16.75 -2.06 2.39
C ASN A 369 15.64 -2.83 3.12
N GLY A 370 15.24 -2.33 4.29
CA GLY A 370 14.22 -2.93 5.17
C GLY A 370 14.77 -3.83 6.27
N ASP A 371 16.03 -4.28 6.20
CA ASP A 371 16.63 -5.15 7.23
C ASP A 371 16.67 -4.49 8.61
N ILE A 372 16.47 -5.28 9.66
CA ILE A 372 16.68 -4.81 11.04
C ILE A 372 18.17 -4.96 11.36
N VAL A 373 18.87 -3.83 11.41
CA VAL A 373 20.32 -3.76 11.62
C VAL A 373 20.66 -3.26 13.02
N VAL A 374 21.87 -3.56 13.47
CA VAL A 374 22.50 -2.91 14.63
C VAL A 374 23.69 -2.10 14.15
N VAL A 375 23.76 -0.86 14.62
CA VAL A 375 24.81 0.10 14.27
C VAL A 375 25.58 0.53 15.51
N LYS A 376 26.84 0.89 15.29
CA LYS A 376 27.69 1.60 16.26
C LYS A 376 27.88 3.04 15.79
N LEU A 377 27.58 4.01 16.65
CA LEU A 377 27.86 5.42 16.38
C LEU A 377 29.37 5.63 16.17
N LEU A 378 29.71 6.47 15.21
CA LEU A 378 31.08 6.95 15.01
C LEU A 378 31.40 8.09 16.02
N PRO A 379 32.68 8.38 16.28
CA PRO A 379 33.09 9.56 17.04
C PRO A 379 32.52 10.86 16.44
N LYS A 380 32.30 11.90 17.26
CA LYS A 380 31.64 13.15 16.85
C LYS A 380 32.41 13.89 15.74
N GLU A 381 33.71 13.66 15.67
CA GLU A 381 34.66 14.18 14.69
C GLU A 381 34.43 13.59 13.29
N GLN A 382 33.73 12.45 13.20
CA GLN A 382 33.37 11.76 11.95
C GLN A 382 31.89 11.98 11.56
N TRP A 383 31.14 12.77 12.33
CA TRP A 383 29.75 13.10 12.00
C TRP A 383 29.70 14.07 10.82
N LYS A 384 28.87 13.77 9.82
CA LYS A 384 28.80 14.57 8.58
C LYS A 384 27.89 15.80 8.74
N VAL A 385 28.21 16.88 8.03
CA VAL A 385 27.31 18.05 7.93
C VAL A 385 26.42 17.85 6.70
N ILE A 386 25.25 17.24 6.90
CA ILE A 386 24.23 17.14 5.84
C ILE A 386 23.50 18.48 5.78
N LYS A 387 23.73 19.23 4.70
CA LYS A 387 22.86 20.35 4.33
C LYS A 387 21.49 19.77 3.91
N PRO A 388 20.36 20.39 4.26
CA PRO A 388 19.07 20.00 3.68
C PRO A 388 19.14 20.12 2.15
N ASP A 389 18.56 19.16 1.43
CA ASP A 389 18.66 19.07 -0.03
C ASP A 389 18.15 20.34 -0.73
N GLY A 390 18.79 20.67 -1.85
CA GLY A 390 18.59 21.93 -2.58
C GLY A 390 19.86 22.47 -3.26
N SER A 391 21.02 21.83 -3.06
CA SER A 391 22.23 22.08 -3.83
C SER A 391 22.87 20.75 -4.27
N ASP A 392 22.33 20.14 -5.32
CA ASP A 392 23.06 19.12 -6.06
C ASP A 392 24.25 19.81 -6.75
N LYS A 393 25.42 19.70 -6.13
CA LYS A 393 26.70 19.90 -6.79
C LYS A 393 27.17 18.56 -7.32
N GLU A 394 26.87 18.32 -8.58
CA GLU A 394 27.73 17.50 -9.43
C GLU A 394 29.15 18.09 -9.34
N THR A 395 30.13 17.27 -8.95
CA THR A 395 31.54 17.69 -8.94
C THR A 395 32.16 17.15 -10.21
N GLU A 396 32.22 18.02 -11.22
CA GLU A 396 32.95 17.76 -12.45
C GLU A 396 34.46 17.60 -12.19
N ALA A 397 35.17 17.09 -13.19
CA ALA A 397 36.57 16.69 -13.08
C ALA A 397 37.51 17.86 -12.74
N THR A 398 38.71 17.50 -12.28
CA THR A 398 39.82 18.43 -12.05
C THR A 398 40.21 19.18 -13.33
N HIS A 399 40.21 20.51 -13.27
CA HIS A 399 40.86 21.36 -14.27
C HIS A 399 42.37 21.08 -14.34
N GLU A 400 42.90 20.99 -15.55
CA GLU A 400 44.30 21.39 -15.82
C GLU A 400 44.36 22.89 -16.21
N SER A 401 45.58 23.42 -16.27
CA SER A 401 45.92 24.85 -16.09
C SER A 401 45.75 25.78 -17.30
N ASP A 402 45.47 27.05 -17.00
CA ASP A 402 45.44 28.18 -17.95
C ASP A 402 46.82 28.59 -18.51
N VAL A 403 46.85 29.03 -19.77
CA VAL A 403 47.71 30.11 -20.33
C VAL A 403 47.03 30.70 -21.59
N PRO A 404 47.35 31.94 -22.04
CA PRO A 404 46.30 32.89 -22.45
C PRO A 404 46.21 33.25 -23.96
N GLU A 405 45.37 34.25 -24.25
CA GLU A 405 44.93 34.78 -25.55
C GLU A 405 46.04 35.25 -26.53
N GLU A 406 45.82 35.10 -27.85
CA GLU A 406 45.70 36.26 -28.75
C GLU A 406 45.11 35.94 -30.16
N LEU A 407 44.08 36.72 -30.53
CA LEU A 407 43.78 37.34 -31.85
C LEU A 407 43.86 36.60 -33.23
N SER A 408 42.72 36.68 -33.95
CA SER A 408 42.55 36.91 -35.41
C SER A 408 42.57 35.75 -36.44
N GLY A 409 41.43 35.58 -37.15
CA GLY A 409 41.45 35.69 -38.63
C GLY A 409 40.80 34.61 -39.53
N THR A 410 39.65 34.97 -40.12
CA THR A 410 39.13 34.53 -41.46
C THR A 410 38.41 33.17 -41.63
N CYS A 411 37.34 33.18 -42.43
CA CYS A 411 36.46 32.03 -42.74
C CYS A 411 36.88 31.26 -44.01
N LEU A 412 36.38 30.02 -44.17
CA LEU A 412 35.55 29.55 -45.30
C LEU A 412 34.96 28.14 -44.98
N PRO A 413 33.85 27.69 -45.61
CA PRO A 413 32.99 26.62 -45.06
C PRO A 413 33.20 25.21 -45.66
N ARG A 414 32.64 24.19 -45.00
CA ARG A 414 32.33 22.88 -45.59
C ARG A 414 31.13 22.17 -44.92
N GLU A 415 30.56 21.20 -45.63
CA GLU A 415 29.25 20.58 -45.43
C GLU A 415 29.16 19.50 -44.33
N PRO A 416 27.95 19.13 -43.86
CA PRO A 416 27.77 18.39 -42.61
C PRO A 416 28.06 16.89 -42.70
N VAL A 417 28.67 16.35 -41.64
CA VAL A 417 28.79 14.91 -41.39
C VAL A 417 27.72 14.49 -40.38
N LYS A 418 27.18 13.28 -40.56
CA LYS A 418 26.11 12.73 -39.71
C LYS A 418 26.58 12.59 -38.26
N GLY A 419 25.80 13.08 -37.31
CA GLY A 419 25.94 12.69 -35.90
C GLY A 419 25.53 11.23 -35.72
N ASP A 420 26.39 10.45 -35.09
CA ASP A 420 26.03 9.11 -34.59
C ASP A 420 25.39 9.24 -33.19
N GLY A 421 24.55 8.29 -32.81
CA GLY A 421 23.72 8.40 -31.61
C GLY A 421 24.53 8.19 -30.32
N ASP A 422 24.70 9.26 -29.54
CA ASP A 422 25.43 9.19 -28.27
C ASP A 422 24.71 8.27 -27.25
N ARG A 423 25.50 7.58 -26.43
CA ARG A 423 25.03 6.48 -25.58
C ARG A 423 24.94 6.93 -24.11
N PRO A 424 23.83 6.65 -23.41
CA PRO A 424 23.64 7.13 -22.04
C PRO A 424 24.59 6.47 -21.04
N ASP A 425 25.36 7.30 -20.35
CA ASP A 425 25.92 7.16 -19.00
C ASP A 425 26.36 5.75 -18.58
N VAL A 426 27.57 5.36 -19.00
CA VAL A 426 28.32 4.32 -18.28
C VAL A 426 28.82 4.92 -16.96
N ILE A 427 28.07 4.71 -15.88
CA ILE A 427 28.56 5.01 -14.52
C ILE A 427 29.70 4.04 -14.20
N ILE A 428 30.94 4.52 -14.37
CA ILE A 428 32.18 3.81 -14.01
C ILE A 428 32.32 3.85 -12.49
N GLU A 429 31.88 2.77 -11.83
CA GLU A 429 32.34 2.46 -10.48
C GLU A 429 33.84 2.16 -10.55
N ALA A 430 34.65 2.98 -9.88
CA ALA A 430 36.11 2.98 -10.03
C ALA A 430 36.72 1.58 -9.78
N GLN A 431 37.49 1.11 -10.77
CA GLN A 431 38.35 -0.05 -10.62
C GLN A 431 39.50 0.30 -9.67
N PHE A 432 39.54 -0.36 -8.52
CA PHE A 432 40.74 -0.39 -7.68
C PHE A 432 41.65 -1.49 -8.19
N ASP A 433 42.50 -1.14 -9.16
CA ASP A 433 43.60 -2.00 -9.58
C ASP A 433 44.70 -1.96 -8.51
N ASP A 434 45.27 -3.13 -8.19
CA ASP A 434 46.18 -3.37 -7.06
C ASP A 434 47.53 -3.82 -7.63
N ASP A 435 48.28 -2.89 -8.23
CA ASP A 435 49.71 -2.91 -8.67
C ASP A 435 50.09 -1.43 -8.98
N ASP A 436 51.30 -0.88 -8.79
CA ASP A 436 52.64 -1.41 -8.52
C ASP A 436 53.23 -0.99 -7.16
N ALA A 437 54.29 -1.66 -6.69
CA ALA A 437 55.12 -1.19 -5.57
C ALA A 437 56.56 -1.77 -5.54
N GLU A 438 57.50 -1.17 -6.29
CA GLU A 438 58.97 -1.20 -6.10
C GLU A 438 59.61 -0.23 -7.13
N ASN A 439 60.77 0.42 -6.97
CA ASN A 439 61.70 0.60 -5.85
C ASN A 439 62.56 1.87 -6.14
N GLY A 440 63.16 2.53 -5.14
CA GLY A 440 64.11 3.64 -5.40
C GLY A 440 64.33 4.63 -4.26
N GLN A 441 65.56 4.70 -3.75
CA GLN A 441 66.03 5.74 -2.81
C GLN A 441 66.90 6.75 -3.55
N GLU A 442 66.88 8.03 -3.16
CA GLU A 442 68.11 8.69 -2.68
C GLU A 442 67.85 10.01 -1.94
N ASN A 443 68.91 10.59 -1.36
CA ASN A 443 68.86 11.74 -0.45
C ASN A 443 68.95 13.09 -1.19
N SER A 444 68.36 14.13 -0.58
CA SER A 444 69.11 15.34 -0.23
C SER A 444 68.41 16.14 0.88
N GLN A 445 69.13 17.11 1.46
CA GLN A 445 68.85 17.74 2.75
C GLN A 445 69.10 19.27 2.62
N ILE A 446 68.88 20.03 3.71
CA ILE A 446 69.35 21.43 3.93
C ILE A 446 68.57 22.52 3.13
N VAL A 447 68.23 23.70 3.65
CA VAL A 447 67.94 24.15 5.03
C VAL A 447 67.29 25.55 4.99
N LEU A 448 66.46 25.91 5.98
CA LEU A 448 66.51 27.17 6.77
C LEU A 448 65.36 27.23 7.79
N ALA A 449 65.48 28.09 8.79
CA ALA A 449 64.56 28.23 9.93
C ALA A 449 64.45 29.70 10.38
N ASP A 450 63.84 29.92 11.56
CA ASP A 450 63.56 31.22 12.22
C ASP A 450 62.45 32.04 11.51
N ASP A 451 61.65 32.88 12.18
CA ASP A 451 61.83 33.64 13.43
C ASP A 451 61.37 33.00 14.77
N ILE A 452 61.77 33.66 15.88
CA ILE A 452 61.78 33.12 17.25
C ILE A 452 61.15 34.05 18.32
N LYS A 453 60.38 33.45 19.24
CA LYS A 453 60.05 33.79 20.66
C LYS A 453 60.09 35.27 21.15
N LYS A 454 59.04 35.65 21.91
CA LYS A 454 59.09 36.26 23.27
C LYS A 454 57.86 35.76 24.06
N LEU A 455 57.98 35.08 25.19
CA LEU A 455 58.44 35.45 26.55
C LEU A 455 57.35 36.08 27.44
N SER A 456 57.56 36.03 28.76
CA SER A 456 56.52 35.76 29.77
C SER A 456 56.37 36.78 30.91
N MET A 457 55.28 36.62 31.69
CA MET A 457 55.08 37.00 33.11
C MET A 457 54.64 38.44 33.53
N ASP A 458 53.46 38.44 34.18
CA ASP A 458 53.16 38.98 35.53
C ASP A 458 52.83 40.47 35.83
N ALA A 459 52.15 40.63 37.00
CA ALA A 459 51.58 41.81 37.68
C ALA A 459 50.26 42.40 37.08
N ASN A 460 49.09 42.44 37.77
CA ASN A 460 48.70 43.02 39.09
C ASN A 460 48.57 44.57 38.99
N GLU A 461 47.47 45.25 39.34
CA GLU A 461 46.68 45.18 40.59
C GLU A 461 45.13 45.33 40.50
N LYS A 462 44.50 45.11 41.66
CA LYS A 462 43.06 45.21 42.01
C LYS A 462 42.54 46.66 42.06
N VAL A 463 41.22 46.81 41.92
CA VAL A 463 40.37 47.66 42.80
C VAL A 463 39.08 46.89 43.13
N LYS A 464 38.43 47.19 44.27
CA LYS A 464 37.12 46.65 44.71
C LYS A 464 35.97 47.61 44.29
N ASP A 465 34.67 47.33 44.40
CA ASP A 465 33.87 47.18 45.63
C ASP A 465 32.44 46.66 45.29
N ALA A 466 31.52 46.71 46.27
CA ALA A 466 30.25 45.98 46.26
C ALA A 466 28.99 46.88 46.30
N GLU A 467 27.83 46.23 46.14
CA GLU A 467 26.47 46.69 46.50
C GLU A 467 25.98 48.07 46.03
N SER A 468 25.01 48.06 45.11
CA SER A 468 23.60 48.33 45.46
C SER A 468 22.68 47.98 44.27
N GLY A 469 21.37 47.97 44.47
CA GLY A 469 20.41 47.67 43.41
C GLY A 469 19.16 48.56 43.44
N CYS A 470 18.60 48.82 42.26
CA CYS A 470 17.17 49.08 42.08
C CYS A 470 16.76 48.70 40.65
N ALA A 471 15.47 48.85 40.31
CA ALA A 471 14.85 48.24 39.14
C ALA A 471 14.30 49.26 38.11
N GLN A 472 13.65 48.72 37.07
CA GLN A 472 12.84 49.39 36.02
C GLN A 472 13.60 49.99 34.83
N GLY A 473 12.86 50.19 33.73
CA GLY A 473 13.31 50.95 32.54
C GLY A 473 13.60 50.09 31.31
N ALA A 474 12.56 49.73 30.55
CA ALA A 474 12.72 48.97 29.31
C ALA A 474 13.37 49.81 28.19
N LYS A 475 14.29 49.19 27.45
CA LYS A 475 14.48 49.41 26.01
C LYS A 475 15.00 48.14 25.36
N GLN A 476 14.49 47.82 24.18
CA GLN A 476 15.09 46.81 23.30
C GLN A 476 16.34 47.40 22.66
N ASP A 477 17.39 46.59 22.52
CA ASP A 477 18.40 46.81 21.47
C ASP A 477 18.86 45.45 20.92
N VAL A 478 19.14 45.38 19.63
CA VAL A 478 19.26 44.12 18.87
C VAL A 478 20.69 43.94 18.35
N SER A 479 21.55 43.39 19.20
CA SER A 479 22.91 42.98 18.82
C SER A 479 22.98 41.47 18.53
N LYS A 480 22.95 41.11 17.24
CA LYS A 480 23.07 39.72 16.76
C LYS A 480 24.51 39.19 16.95
N VAL A 481 24.79 38.52 18.07
CA VAL A 481 26.02 37.71 18.19
C VAL A 481 25.83 36.39 17.43
N ASN A 482 26.03 36.45 16.11
CA ASN A 482 25.89 35.31 15.20
C ASN A 482 27.09 34.37 15.37
N ASN A 483 27.04 33.47 16.36
CA ASN A 483 28.17 32.64 16.77
C ASN A 483 28.28 31.38 15.89
N PRO A 484 29.24 31.28 14.94
CA PRO A 484 29.19 30.30 13.86
C PRO A 484 29.28 28.84 14.32
N ARG A 485 29.87 28.59 15.51
CA ARG A 485 29.94 27.24 16.10
C ARG A 485 28.56 26.69 16.47
N LEU A 486 27.63 27.54 16.95
CA LEU A 486 26.25 27.12 17.27
C LEU A 486 25.41 26.82 16.03
N LEU A 487 25.74 27.42 14.89
CA LEU A 487 25.11 27.08 13.61
C LEU A 487 25.57 25.70 13.13
N GLN A 488 26.87 25.39 13.21
CA GLN A 488 27.41 24.09 12.80
C GLN A 488 26.77 22.91 13.54
N GLU A 489 26.52 23.01 14.85
CA GLU A 489 25.91 21.90 15.61
C GLU A 489 24.45 21.59 15.20
N LYS A 490 23.70 22.55 14.64
CA LYS A 490 22.34 22.27 14.11
C LYS A 490 22.37 21.41 12.84
N PHE A 491 23.44 21.46 12.05
CA PHE A 491 23.59 20.71 10.80
C PHE A 491 24.42 19.44 10.93
N LEU A 492 25.06 19.21 12.08
CA LEU A 492 25.86 18.02 12.35
C LEU A 492 24.95 16.78 12.51
N GLN A 493 25.09 15.83 11.59
CA GLN A 493 24.31 14.60 11.52
C GLN A 493 25.06 13.46 12.21
N ARG A 494 24.43 12.79 13.18
CA ARG A 494 24.97 11.54 13.76
C ARG A 494 25.24 10.53 12.65
N THR A 495 26.47 10.07 12.54
CA THR A 495 26.90 9.03 11.59
C THR A 495 27.23 7.73 12.33
N ALA A 496 26.91 6.59 11.72
CA ALA A 496 27.15 5.25 12.27
C ALA A 496 27.60 4.26 11.19
N LYS A 497 28.02 3.08 11.64
CA LYS A 497 28.28 1.91 10.78
C LYS A 497 27.54 0.67 11.26
N VAL A 498 27.07 -0.17 10.33
CA VAL A 498 26.39 -1.43 10.59
C VAL A 498 27.39 -2.48 11.08
N VAL A 499 27.13 -3.04 12.26
CA VAL A 499 27.97 -4.06 12.91
C VAL A 499 27.31 -5.44 12.98
N CYS A 500 26.00 -5.53 12.75
CA CYS A 500 25.26 -6.79 12.68
C CYS A 500 23.92 -6.59 11.93
N ILE A 501 23.40 -7.67 11.34
CA ILE A 501 22.01 -7.75 10.85
C ILE A 501 21.26 -8.71 11.79
N LEU A 502 20.28 -8.19 12.55
CA LEU A 502 19.46 -8.99 13.46
C LEU A 502 18.39 -9.78 12.71
N GLU A 503 17.69 -9.13 11.77
CA GLU A 503 16.62 -9.75 10.99
C GLU A 503 16.72 -9.40 9.51
N LYS A 504 16.73 -10.44 8.68
CA LYS A 504 16.81 -10.35 7.22
C LYS A 504 15.41 -10.15 6.61
N LYS A 505 14.85 -8.94 6.75
CA LYS A 505 13.51 -8.58 6.24
C LYS A 505 13.44 -8.49 4.70
N HIS A 506 14.50 -8.03 4.04
CA HIS A 506 14.53 -7.99 2.56
C HIS A 506 14.42 -9.42 1.98
N SER A 507 13.64 -9.61 0.91
CA SER A 507 13.33 -10.93 0.31
C SER A 507 14.54 -11.71 -0.22
N ARG A 508 15.63 -11.00 -0.53
CA ARG A 508 16.84 -11.45 -1.25
C ARG A 508 16.59 -11.85 -2.71
N ALA A 509 15.37 -11.78 -3.21
CA ALA A 509 15.10 -11.82 -4.64
C ALA A 509 15.20 -10.41 -5.25
N ALA A 510 15.63 -10.34 -6.50
CA ALA A 510 15.66 -9.12 -7.30
C ALA A 510 15.38 -9.45 -8.77
N THR A 511 14.67 -8.56 -9.46
CA THR A 511 14.49 -8.56 -10.91
C THR A 511 15.62 -7.76 -11.55
N GLY A 512 16.09 -8.18 -12.73
CA GLY A 512 17.21 -7.52 -13.39
C GLY A 512 17.72 -8.23 -14.62
N PHE A 513 18.81 -7.69 -15.16
CA PHE A 513 19.42 -8.12 -16.41
C PHE A 513 20.75 -8.83 -16.16
N ILE A 514 21.09 -9.80 -17.01
CA ILE A 514 22.41 -10.45 -17.02
C ILE A 514 23.31 -9.86 -18.10
N LYS A 515 24.58 -9.66 -17.77
CA LYS A 515 25.64 -9.28 -18.73
C LYS A 515 26.88 -10.14 -18.48
N LEU A 516 27.64 -10.42 -19.53
CA LEU A 516 28.98 -11.00 -19.37
C LEU A 516 29.88 -10.00 -18.64
N LEU A 517 30.88 -10.50 -17.90
CA LEU A 517 31.90 -9.66 -17.29
C LEU A 517 32.77 -9.01 -18.39
N VAL A 518 33.34 -7.82 -18.11
CA VAL A 518 34.10 -7.06 -19.13
C VAL A 518 35.54 -7.56 -19.26
N ASP A 519 36.21 -7.79 -18.12
CA ASP A 519 37.57 -8.33 -18.08
C ASP A 519 37.61 -9.80 -18.53
N LYS A 520 38.16 -10.05 -19.71
CA LYS A 520 38.29 -11.40 -20.30
C LYS A 520 39.44 -12.23 -19.71
N SER A 521 40.31 -11.63 -18.89
CA SER A 521 41.49 -12.30 -18.34
C SER A 521 41.19 -13.12 -17.08
N SER A 522 40.30 -12.62 -16.22
CA SER A 522 40.00 -13.22 -14.92
C SER A 522 39.39 -14.62 -14.99
N GLU A 523 39.81 -15.46 -14.03
CA GLU A 523 39.20 -16.77 -13.77
C GLU A 523 37.73 -16.69 -13.31
N LEU A 524 37.22 -15.50 -12.98
CA LEU A 524 35.80 -15.23 -12.72
C LEU A 524 35.01 -15.06 -14.03
N PHE A 525 35.55 -14.37 -15.04
CA PHE A 525 34.89 -14.19 -16.35
C PHE A 525 34.55 -15.52 -17.02
N LYS A 526 35.46 -16.51 -16.91
CA LYS A 526 35.28 -17.85 -17.47
C LYS A 526 34.20 -18.69 -16.76
N LYS A 527 33.62 -18.19 -15.65
CA LYS A 527 32.71 -18.95 -14.77
C LYS A 527 31.46 -18.20 -14.34
N CYS A 528 31.44 -16.87 -14.42
CA CYS A 528 30.37 -16.03 -13.90
C CYS A 528 29.90 -14.93 -14.87
N ALA A 529 28.59 -14.65 -14.82
CA ALA A 529 27.98 -13.44 -15.35
C ALA A 529 27.80 -12.39 -14.23
N MET A 530 27.55 -11.15 -14.61
CA MET A 530 27.09 -10.09 -13.72
C MET A 530 25.58 -9.93 -13.84
N PHE A 531 24.86 -10.12 -12.74
CA PHE A 531 23.45 -9.74 -12.60
C PHE A 531 23.34 -8.30 -12.09
N SER A 532 22.55 -7.49 -12.79
CA SER A 532 22.29 -6.08 -12.46
C SER A 532 20.81 -5.89 -12.11
N PRO A 533 20.46 -5.70 -10.82
CA PRO A 533 19.09 -5.41 -10.39
C PRO A 533 18.49 -4.15 -11.04
N VAL A 534 17.17 -4.11 -11.18
CA VAL A 534 16.42 -2.88 -11.49
C VAL A 534 16.41 -1.94 -10.27
N ASP A 535 16.21 -2.47 -9.07
CA ASP A 535 16.32 -1.68 -7.83
C ASP A 535 17.79 -1.42 -7.46
N HIS A 536 18.26 -0.19 -7.70
CA HIS A 536 19.61 0.29 -7.36
C HIS A 536 19.96 0.23 -5.86
N ARG A 537 19.01 -0.02 -4.96
CA ARG A 537 19.28 -0.28 -3.53
C ARG A 537 19.83 -1.70 -3.29
N VAL A 538 19.65 -2.61 -4.24
CA VAL A 538 20.16 -3.99 -4.23
C VAL A 538 21.53 -4.02 -4.93
N PRO A 539 22.55 -4.70 -4.39
CA PRO A 539 23.85 -4.82 -5.04
C PRO A 539 23.78 -5.64 -6.33
N ARG A 540 24.67 -5.34 -7.29
CA ARG A 540 24.98 -6.26 -8.38
C ARG A 540 25.52 -7.58 -7.81
N ALA A 541 25.28 -8.69 -8.50
CA ALA A 541 25.62 -10.03 -8.02
C ALA A 541 26.33 -10.87 -9.09
N TYR A 542 27.37 -11.61 -8.68
CA TYR A 542 27.96 -12.66 -9.50
C TYR A 542 27.03 -13.86 -9.57
N VAL A 543 26.76 -14.33 -10.79
CA VAL A 543 25.92 -15.48 -11.10
C VAL A 543 26.77 -16.54 -11.81
N SER A 544 26.55 -17.83 -11.51
CA SER A 544 27.19 -18.94 -12.22
C SER A 544 26.75 -19.00 -13.69
N LEU A 545 27.68 -19.13 -14.64
CA LEU A 545 27.34 -19.30 -16.06
C LEU A 545 26.60 -20.62 -16.35
N ALA A 546 26.66 -21.60 -15.44
CA ALA A 546 25.86 -22.82 -15.54
C ALA A 546 24.39 -22.61 -15.12
N ASP A 547 24.08 -21.46 -14.50
CA ASP A 547 22.72 -21.06 -14.08
C ASP A 547 22.09 -20.10 -15.11
N CYS A 548 22.87 -19.63 -16.10
CA CYS A 548 22.41 -18.81 -17.21
C CYS A 548 21.79 -19.66 -18.34
N PRO A 549 21.02 -19.06 -19.27
CA PRO A 549 20.60 -19.75 -20.49
C PRO A 549 21.80 -20.31 -21.28
N PRO A 550 21.71 -21.52 -21.84
CA PRO A 550 22.88 -22.22 -22.40
C PRO A 550 23.48 -21.52 -23.62
N ASP A 551 22.72 -20.65 -24.29
CA ASP A 551 23.14 -19.87 -25.44
C ASP A 551 23.49 -18.41 -25.11
N PHE A 552 23.26 -17.94 -23.87
CA PHE A 552 23.63 -16.58 -23.42
C PHE A 552 25.11 -16.27 -23.63
N VAL A 553 26.00 -17.24 -23.41
CA VAL A 553 27.45 -17.09 -23.65
C VAL A 553 27.77 -16.91 -25.15
N SER A 554 26.93 -17.47 -26.04
CA SER A 554 27.09 -17.36 -27.49
C SER A 554 26.45 -16.12 -28.09
N ARG A 555 25.34 -15.64 -27.50
CA ARG A 555 24.55 -14.49 -27.95
C ARG A 555 24.01 -13.72 -26.73
N PRO A 556 24.85 -12.91 -26.04
CA PRO A 556 24.42 -12.21 -24.85
C PRO A 556 23.42 -11.08 -25.15
N GLU A 557 23.50 -10.48 -26.35
CA GLU A 557 22.66 -9.35 -26.75
C GLU A 557 21.18 -9.74 -26.94
N ASP A 558 20.88 -11.00 -27.31
CA ASP A 558 19.51 -11.56 -27.34
C ASP A 558 18.79 -11.41 -25.99
N TYR A 559 19.56 -11.36 -24.90
CA TYR A 559 19.06 -11.26 -23.53
C TYR A 559 19.17 -9.85 -22.93
N SER A 560 19.63 -8.86 -23.71
CA SER A 560 19.84 -7.47 -23.25
C SER A 560 18.58 -6.79 -22.70
N SER A 561 17.40 -7.12 -23.25
CA SER A 561 16.08 -6.67 -22.81
C SER A 561 15.29 -7.71 -21.99
N THR A 562 15.88 -8.87 -21.70
CA THR A 562 15.19 -9.96 -20.99
C THR A 562 15.35 -9.83 -19.47
N LEU A 563 14.24 -9.87 -18.75
CA LEU A 563 14.22 -9.85 -17.28
C LEU A 563 14.42 -11.23 -16.68
N PHE A 564 15.18 -11.29 -15.60
CA PHE A 564 15.42 -12.49 -14.82
C PHE A 564 15.25 -12.23 -13.32
N ILE A 565 14.86 -13.27 -12.57
CA ILE A 565 14.98 -13.28 -11.10
C ILE A 565 16.32 -13.89 -10.70
N CYS A 566 17.07 -13.13 -9.91
CA CYS A 566 18.22 -13.63 -9.15
C CYS A 566 17.91 -13.61 -7.64
N ARG A 567 18.40 -14.61 -6.91
CA ARG A 567 18.34 -14.67 -5.44
C ARG A 567 19.75 -14.54 -4.87
N ILE A 568 19.97 -13.53 -4.03
CA ILE A 568 21.22 -13.33 -3.28
C ILE A 568 21.34 -14.44 -2.23
N VAL A 569 22.32 -15.32 -2.42
CA VAL A 569 22.59 -16.46 -1.51
C VAL A 569 23.63 -16.11 -0.45
N ASP A 570 24.63 -15.29 -0.78
CA ASP A 570 25.70 -14.87 0.14
C ASP A 570 26.29 -13.50 -0.25
N TRP A 571 26.98 -12.83 0.68
CA TRP A 571 27.82 -11.66 0.41
C TRP A 571 29.05 -11.67 1.32
N ARG A 572 30.16 -12.19 0.78
CA ARG A 572 31.43 -12.36 1.50
C ARG A 572 32.11 -11.03 1.77
N GLU A 573 32.94 -11.00 2.82
CA GLU A 573 33.66 -9.79 3.22
C GLU A 573 34.84 -9.41 2.31
N ASP A 574 35.31 -10.33 1.48
CA ASP A 574 36.37 -10.14 0.48
C ASP A 574 35.85 -9.81 -0.93
N SER A 575 34.58 -9.41 -1.09
CA SER A 575 33.97 -9.20 -2.40
C SER A 575 32.99 -8.02 -2.45
N ASN A 576 33.23 -7.07 -3.36
CA ASN A 576 32.39 -5.88 -3.58
C ASN A 576 30.93 -6.24 -3.92
N PHE A 577 30.73 -7.35 -4.64
CA PHE A 577 29.44 -7.79 -5.16
C PHE A 577 28.90 -9.01 -4.41
N ALA A 578 27.58 -9.18 -4.44
CA ALA A 578 26.93 -10.34 -3.85
C ALA A 578 27.17 -11.62 -4.69
N ILE A 579 26.88 -12.79 -4.12
CA ILE A 579 26.76 -14.04 -4.86
C ILE A 579 25.27 -14.33 -5.04
N GLY A 580 24.86 -14.54 -6.29
CA GLY A 580 23.48 -14.78 -6.68
C GLY A 580 23.29 -16.13 -7.38
N GLN A 581 22.10 -16.70 -7.21
CA GLN A 581 21.62 -17.85 -7.96
C GLN A 581 20.44 -17.43 -8.85
N MET A 582 20.44 -17.82 -10.12
CA MET A 582 19.31 -17.56 -11.01
C MET A 582 18.13 -18.45 -10.63
N ALA A 583 16.93 -17.87 -10.55
CA ALA A 583 15.71 -18.63 -10.30
C ALA A 583 14.96 -18.93 -11.59
N LYS A 584 14.78 -17.93 -12.47
CA LYS A 584 14.17 -18.06 -13.79
C LYS A 584 14.35 -16.80 -14.65
N SER A 585 14.18 -16.97 -15.97
CA SER A 585 13.81 -15.89 -16.88
C SER A 585 12.32 -15.58 -16.74
N LEU A 586 11.93 -14.31 -16.89
CA LEU A 586 10.54 -13.85 -16.79
C LEU A 586 9.92 -13.59 -18.17
N GLY A 587 10.64 -12.88 -19.05
CA GLY A 587 10.15 -12.38 -20.33
C GLY A 587 10.85 -11.07 -20.72
N GLN A 588 10.26 -10.28 -21.62
CA GLN A 588 10.85 -8.99 -21.98
C GLN A 588 10.50 -7.90 -20.97
N ALA A 589 11.42 -6.96 -20.76
CA ALA A 589 11.16 -5.76 -19.98
C ALA A 589 10.10 -4.88 -20.68
N GLY A 590 9.16 -4.33 -19.90
CA GLY A 590 8.02 -3.57 -20.39
C GLY A 590 6.80 -4.40 -20.83
N GLU A 591 6.81 -5.72 -20.66
CA GLU A 591 5.64 -6.59 -20.78
C GLU A 591 4.92 -6.77 -19.43
N ILE A 592 3.58 -6.72 -19.42
CA ILE A 592 2.77 -6.68 -18.19
C ILE A 592 3.06 -7.86 -17.24
N GLU A 593 3.03 -9.09 -17.74
CA GLU A 593 3.11 -10.29 -16.90
C GLU A 593 4.53 -10.58 -16.38
N PRO A 594 5.61 -10.48 -17.18
CA PRO A 594 6.99 -10.52 -16.68
C PRO A 594 7.28 -9.48 -15.59
N GLU A 595 6.90 -8.22 -15.80
CA GLU A 595 7.11 -7.14 -14.82
C GLU A 595 6.28 -7.38 -13.54
N THR A 596 5.02 -7.81 -13.70
CA THR A 596 4.15 -8.20 -12.58
C THR A 596 4.77 -9.33 -11.74
N GLU A 597 5.31 -10.36 -12.39
CA GLU A 597 5.95 -11.48 -11.70
C GLU A 597 7.26 -11.05 -10.99
N GLY A 598 8.00 -10.12 -11.59
CA GLY A 598 9.13 -9.43 -10.96
C GLY A 598 8.74 -8.74 -9.65
N ILE A 599 7.79 -7.80 -9.74
CA ILE A 599 7.27 -7.02 -8.60
C ILE A 599 6.75 -7.95 -7.48
N LEU A 600 5.97 -8.98 -7.81
CA LEU A 600 5.47 -9.95 -6.84
C LEU A 600 6.62 -10.69 -6.13
N THR A 601 7.63 -11.13 -6.88
CA THR A 601 8.76 -11.90 -6.35
C THR A 601 9.68 -11.05 -5.47
N GLU A 602 9.97 -9.80 -5.85
CA GLU A 602 10.80 -8.87 -5.08
C GLU A 602 10.23 -8.58 -3.69
N TYR A 603 8.92 -8.33 -3.61
CA TYR A 603 8.23 -8.05 -2.34
C TYR A 603 7.80 -9.33 -1.59
N GLY A 604 8.28 -10.50 -2.05
CA GLY A 604 8.02 -11.80 -1.43
C GLY A 604 6.54 -12.12 -1.33
N VAL A 605 5.73 -11.71 -2.31
CA VAL A 605 4.34 -12.13 -2.42
C VAL A 605 4.31 -13.57 -2.92
N ASP A 606 3.72 -14.45 -2.13
CA ASP A 606 3.42 -15.80 -2.57
C ASP A 606 2.19 -15.77 -3.50
N PHE A 607 2.44 -16.01 -4.78
CA PHE A 607 1.43 -16.15 -5.84
C PHE A 607 1.31 -17.59 -6.36
N SER A 608 1.89 -18.57 -5.64
CA SER A 608 1.78 -19.98 -6.03
C SER A 608 0.38 -20.55 -5.80
N ASP A 609 0.08 -21.69 -6.44
CA ASP A 609 -1.12 -22.46 -6.13
C ASP A 609 -1.07 -23.04 -4.71
N PHE A 610 -2.23 -23.17 -4.08
CA PHE A 610 -2.34 -23.75 -2.74
C PHE A 610 -2.00 -25.26 -2.78
N SER A 611 -1.20 -25.73 -1.83
CA SER A 611 -0.80 -27.14 -1.75
C SER A 611 -1.97 -28.06 -1.44
N GLN A 612 -1.82 -29.35 -1.76
CA GLN A 612 -2.83 -30.38 -1.50
C GLN A 612 -3.28 -30.40 -0.03
N ASP A 613 -2.35 -30.32 0.92
CA ASP A 613 -2.59 -30.22 2.38
C ASP A 613 -3.53 -29.06 2.76
N VAL A 614 -3.46 -27.94 2.02
CA VAL A 614 -4.35 -26.77 2.21
C VAL A 614 -5.72 -27.02 1.60
N LEU A 615 -5.79 -27.69 0.45
CA LEU A 615 -7.05 -28.03 -0.23
C LEU A 615 -7.83 -29.12 0.53
N GLU A 616 -7.14 -30.03 1.22
CA GLU A 616 -7.74 -31.05 2.09
C GLU A 616 -8.36 -30.44 3.37
N CYS A 617 -7.94 -29.24 3.76
CA CYS A 617 -8.59 -28.48 4.84
C CYS A 617 -9.94 -27.86 4.43
N LEU A 618 -10.32 -27.91 3.15
CA LEU A 618 -11.58 -27.35 2.64
C LEU A 618 -12.77 -28.32 2.86
N PRO A 619 -14.03 -27.84 2.84
CA PRO A 619 -15.20 -28.71 2.90
C PRO A 619 -15.26 -29.65 1.68
N GLN A 620 -15.08 -30.96 1.92
CA GLN A 620 -14.99 -31.98 0.86
C GLN A 620 -16.36 -32.33 0.23
N SER A 621 -17.46 -32.12 0.95
CA SER A 621 -18.82 -32.32 0.42
C SER A 621 -19.27 -31.09 -0.35
N LEU A 622 -19.23 -31.18 -1.69
CA LEU A 622 -19.65 -30.12 -2.61
C LEU A 622 -20.87 -30.56 -3.44
N PRO A 623 -21.88 -29.69 -3.66
CA PRO A 623 -22.01 -28.33 -3.13
C PRO A 623 -22.18 -28.31 -1.62
N TRP A 624 -21.49 -27.38 -0.94
CA TRP A 624 -21.53 -27.29 0.51
C TRP A 624 -22.83 -26.64 0.98
N VAL A 625 -23.43 -27.22 2.02
CA VAL A 625 -24.68 -26.77 2.65
C VAL A 625 -24.42 -26.56 4.14
N ILE A 626 -25.04 -25.53 4.72
CA ILE A 626 -24.92 -25.22 6.15
C ILE A 626 -25.47 -26.40 6.99
N PRO A 627 -24.69 -26.95 7.94
CA PRO A 627 -25.18 -28.01 8.82
C PRO A 627 -26.37 -27.55 9.67
N PRO A 628 -27.40 -28.39 9.90
CA PRO A 628 -28.54 -28.04 10.77
C PRO A 628 -28.14 -27.62 12.19
N THR A 629 -26.99 -28.10 12.69
CA THR A 629 -26.42 -27.67 13.98
C THR A 629 -25.98 -26.20 13.98
N GLU A 630 -25.46 -25.68 12.86
CA GLU A 630 -25.12 -24.26 12.74
C GLU A 630 -26.37 -23.39 12.61
N LEU A 631 -27.44 -23.89 11.97
CA LEU A 631 -28.74 -23.21 11.95
C LEU A 631 -29.36 -23.10 13.34
N ALA A 632 -29.16 -24.10 14.20
CA ALA A 632 -29.67 -24.11 15.59
C ALA A 632 -28.83 -23.25 16.56
N ASN A 633 -27.52 -23.12 16.32
CA ASN A 633 -26.59 -22.43 17.21
C ASN A 633 -26.43 -20.92 16.91
N ARG A 634 -27.13 -20.38 15.91
CA ARG A 634 -26.95 -19.01 15.40
C ARG A 634 -28.28 -18.25 15.36
N ARG A 635 -28.24 -16.92 15.46
CA ARG A 635 -29.42 -16.07 15.19
C ARG A 635 -29.72 -16.11 13.69
N ASP A 636 -30.85 -16.71 13.32
CA ASP A 636 -31.32 -16.74 11.92
C ASP A 636 -31.86 -15.35 11.53
N LEU A 637 -31.27 -14.77 10.49
CA LEU A 637 -31.61 -13.47 9.91
C LEU A 637 -31.93 -13.59 8.42
N ARG A 638 -32.13 -14.81 7.87
CA ARG A 638 -32.34 -15.04 6.43
C ARG A 638 -33.64 -14.45 5.85
N LYS A 639 -34.49 -13.87 6.70
CA LYS A 639 -35.75 -13.19 6.34
C LYS A 639 -35.68 -11.67 6.48
N GLU A 640 -34.54 -11.13 6.90
CA GLU A 640 -34.33 -9.70 7.08
C GLU A 640 -33.70 -9.11 5.81
N CYS A 641 -34.08 -7.89 5.46
CA CYS A 641 -33.54 -7.20 4.28
C CYS A 641 -32.05 -6.86 4.48
N ILE A 642 -31.17 -7.71 3.93
CA ILE A 642 -29.71 -7.64 4.05
C ILE A 642 -29.10 -7.63 2.65
N PHE A 643 -28.18 -6.72 2.36
CA PHE A 643 -27.56 -6.55 1.04
C PHE A 643 -26.08 -6.16 1.14
N THR A 644 -25.30 -6.37 0.07
CA THR A 644 -23.91 -5.89 -0.02
C THR A 644 -23.81 -4.64 -0.90
N ILE A 645 -22.78 -3.81 -0.70
CA ILE A 645 -22.51 -2.61 -1.52
C ILE A 645 -21.01 -2.57 -1.85
N ASP A 646 -20.67 -2.97 -3.07
CA ASP A 646 -19.29 -3.30 -3.46
C ASP A 646 -18.83 -2.57 -4.73
N PRO A 647 -17.53 -2.65 -5.09
CA PRO A 647 -17.12 -2.49 -6.48
C PRO A 647 -17.88 -3.48 -7.38
N SER A 648 -18.31 -3.03 -8.57
CA SER A 648 -19.01 -3.89 -9.54
C SER A 648 -18.23 -5.18 -9.87
N THR A 649 -16.90 -5.07 -9.94
CA THR A 649 -15.94 -6.15 -10.20
C THR A 649 -15.66 -7.09 -9.02
N ALA A 650 -16.14 -6.79 -7.81
CA ALA A 650 -15.85 -7.58 -6.60
C ALA A 650 -16.43 -9.00 -6.65
N ARG A 651 -15.73 -9.95 -6.00
CA ARG A 651 -16.13 -11.37 -5.93
C ARG A 651 -16.05 -11.91 -4.50
N ASP A 652 -15.11 -11.38 -3.73
CA ASP A 652 -14.82 -11.58 -2.33
C ASP A 652 -15.61 -10.57 -1.47
N LEU A 653 -16.92 -10.81 -1.33
CA LEU A 653 -17.83 -9.94 -0.58
C LEU A 653 -17.70 -10.26 0.91
N ASP A 654 -16.91 -9.46 1.63
CA ASP A 654 -16.63 -9.62 3.07
C ASP A 654 -17.81 -9.19 3.95
N ASP A 655 -18.55 -8.15 3.55
CA ASP A 655 -19.51 -7.43 4.38
C ASP A 655 -20.88 -7.21 3.72
N ALA A 656 -21.92 -7.23 4.56
CA ALA A 656 -23.30 -6.93 4.20
C ALA A 656 -23.94 -6.03 5.27
N LEU A 657 -24.94 -5.24 4.87
CA LEU A 657 -25.63 -4.25 5.69
C LEU A 657 -27.13 -4.54 5.76
N SER A 658 -27.76 -4.14 6.86
CA SER A 658 -29.21 -4.00 6.99
C SER A 658 -29.58 -2.76 7.80
N CYS A 659 -30.78 -2.22 7.56
CA CYS A 659 -31.33 -1.12 8.35
C CYS A 659 -32.86 -1.22 8.39
N LYS A 660 -33.40 -1.57 9.56
CA LYS A 660 -34.82 -1.85 9.78
C LYS A 660 -35.41 -0.81 10.73
N GLN A 661 -36.57 -0.25 10.39
CA GLN A 661 -37.26 0.66 11.32
C GLN A 661 -38.05 -0.11 12.37
N LEU A 662 -37.92 0.32 13.62
CA LEU A 662 -38.56 -0.27 14.78
C LEU A 662 -39.86 0.48 15.15
N PRO A 663 -40.82 -0.17 15.84
CA PRO A 663 -42.10 0.44 16.19
C PRO A 663 -42.02 1.67 17.10
N ASP A 664 -40.87 1.91 17.75
CA ASP A 664 -40.60 3.09 18.58
C ASP A 664 -39.89 4.22 17.82
N GLY A 665 -39.81 4.13 16.48
CA GLY A 665 -39.20 5.12 15.60
C GLY A 665 -37.67 5.03 15.49
N ASN A 666 -37.02 4.21 16.31
CA ASN A 666 -35.59 3.91 16.21
C ASN A 666 -35.28 2.98 15.03
N LEU A 667 -34.00 2.74 14.78
CA LEU A 667 -33.50 1.86 13.72
C LEU A 667 -32.69 0.70 14.33
N GLU A 668 -32.92 -0.54 13.88
CA GLU A 668 -31.99 -1.67 14.07
C GLU A 668 -31.07 -1.71 12.84
N VAL A 669 -29.76 -1.52 13.06
CA VAL A 669 -28.74 -1.50 12.00
C VAL A 669 -27.80 -2.68 12.18
N GLY A 670 -27.62 -3.47 11.13
CA GLY A 670 -26.74 -4.64 11.12
C GLY A 670 -25.53 -4.46 10.21
N VAL A 671 -24.36 -4.85 10.71
CA VAL A 671 -23.14 -5.12 9.92
C VAL A 671 -22.86 -6.62 10.04
N HIS A 672 -22.96 -7.34 8.93
CA HIS A 672 -22.84 -8.79 8.87
C HIS A 672 -21.58 -9.16 8.09
N ILE A 673 -20.56 -9.71 8.76
CA ILE A 673 -19.26 -10.03 8.18
C ILE A 673 -19.14 -11.54 7.95
N ALA A 674 -18.55 -11.97 6.83
CA ALA A 674 -18.33 -13.38 6.51
C ALA A 674 -17.60 -14.14 7.64
N ASP A 675 -18.16 -15.25 8.13
CA ASP A 675 -17.57 -16.05 9.22
C ASP A 675 -16.49 -17.01 8.70
N VAL A 676 -15.43 -16.44 8.14
CA VAL A 676 -14.23 -17.17 7.70
C VAL A 676 -13.62 -17.98 8.85
N SER A 677 -13.80 -17.55 10.10
CA SER A 677 -13.28 -18.24 11.29
C SER A 677 -13.94 -19.60 11.57
N TYR A 678 -15.10 -19.89 10.96
CA TYR A 678 -15.71 -21.22 10.94
C TYR A 678 -14.96 -22.19 10.00
N PHE A 679 -14.51 -21.70 8.83
CA PHE A 679 -13.82 -22.52 7.82
C PHE A 679 -12.30 -22.62 8.06
N VAL A 680 -11.65 -21.54 8.50
CA VAL A 680 -10.20 -21.47 8.74
C VAL A 680 -9.92 -21.78 10.22
N LEU A 681 -9.71 -23.05 10.54
CA LEU A 681 -9.48 -23.53 11.91
C LEU A 681 -8.02 -23.35 12.37
N GLU A 682 -7.81 -22.84 13.59
CA GLU A 682 -6.50 -22.57 14.20
C GLU A 682 -5.55 -23.79 14.15
N GLY A 683 -4.36 -23.60 13.56
CA GLY A 683 -3.30 -24.60 13.44
C GLY A 683 -3.34 -25.49 12.19
N THR A 684 -4.39 -25.44 11.37
CA THR A 684 -4.47 -26.18 10.10
C THR A 684 -3.46 -25.69 9.05
N ALA A 685 -3.20 -26.47 7.99
CA ALA A 685 -2.36 -26.03 6.87
C ALA A 685 -2.95 -24.76 6.20
N LEU A 686 -4.28 -24.69 6.08
CA LEU A 686 -5.01 -23.51 5.61
C LEU A 686 -4.80 -22.28 6.49
N ASP A 687 -4.82 -22.42 7.82
CA ASP A 687 -4.51 -21.35 8.76
C ASP A 687 -3.03 -20.90 8.66
N GLN A 688 -2.11 -21.83 8.47
CA GLN A 688 -0.68 -21.55 8.31
C GLN A 688 -0.38 -20.77 7.01
N VAL A 689 -0.98 -21.12 5.88
CA VAL A 689 -0.81 -20.35 4.63
C VAL A 689 -1.55 -19.00 4.67
N ALA A 690 -2.72 -18.93 5.32
CA ALA A 690 -3.44 -17.68 5.53
C ALA A 690 -2.63 -16.71 6.42
N SER A 691 -2.02 -17.21 7.49
CA SER A 691 -1.06 -16.47 8.32
C SER A 691 0.17 -16.04 7.51
N GLY A 692 0.74 -16.94 6.70
CA GLY A 692 1.89 -16.69 5.84
C GLY A 692 1.65 -15.56 4.82
N ARG A 693 0.53 -15.60 4.09
CA ARG A 693 0.15 -14.55 3.13
C ARG A 693 -0.30 -13.26 3.83
N ALA A 694 -1.01 -13.39 4.96
CA ALA A 694 -1.54 -12.35 5.85
C ALA A 694 -2.54 -11.33 5.25
N THR A 695 -2.51 -11.08 3.94
CA THR A 695 -3.42 -10.20 3.21
C THR A 695 -3.49 -10.62 1.75
N SER A 696 -4.65 -10.47 1.10
CA SER A 696 -4.72 -10.50 -0.36
C SER A 696 -3.98 -9.30 -0.96
N VAL A 697 -3.60 -9.40 -2.24
CA VAL A 697 -2.91 -8.33 -3.01
C VAL A 697 -3.68 -8.06 -4.29
N TYR A 698 -4.13 -6.82 -4.49
CA TYR A 698 -5.00 -6.42 -5.61
C TYR A 698 -4.19 -5.67 -6.67
N LEU A 699 -3.71 -6.38 -7.70
CA LEU A 699 -3.06 -5.78 -8.86
C LEU A 699 -4.12 -5.18 -9.79
N VAL A 700 -3.70 -4.37 -10.77
CA VAL A 700 -4.60 -3.74 -11.75
C VAL A 700 -5.38 -4.78 -12.56
N GLN A 701 -4.77 -5.90 -12.95
CA GLN A 701 -5.38 -6.94 -13.79
C GLN A 701 -5.86 -8.20 -13.02
N LYS A 702 -5.38 -8.45 -11.80
CA LYS A 702 -5.67 -9.70 -11.06
C LYS A 702 -5.48 -9.57 -9.55
N VAL A 703 -6.08 -10.48 -8.78
CA VAL A 703 -5.94 -10.54 -7.32
C VAL A 703 -5.15 -11.78 -6.94
N ILE A 704 -4.15 -11.64 -6.07
CA ILE A 704 -3.48 -12.75 -5.40
C ILE A 704 -4.19 -13.00 -4.06
N PRO A 705 -4.94 -14.11 -3.90
CA PRO A 705 -5.81 -14.29 -2.75
C PRO A 705 -5.08 -14.87 -1.53
N MET A 706 -5.53 -14.48 -0.34
CA MET A 706 -5.06 -15.03 0.94
C MET A 706 -5.54 -16.47 1.18
N LEU A 707 -6.71 -16.85 0.67
CA LEU A 707 -7.35 -18.15 0.85
C LEU A 707 -7.69 -18.78 -0.52
N PRO A 708 -7.96 -20.11 -0.59
CA PRO A 708 -8.42 -20.75 -1.82
C PRO A 708 -9.71 -20.13 -2.37
N ARG A 709 -9.81 -20.03 -3.71
CA ARG A 709 -10.93 -19.39 -4.42
C ARG A 709 -12.32 -19.93 -4.02
N LEU A 710 -12.41 -21.22 -3.67
CA LEU A 710 -13.63 -21.83 -3.13
C LEU A 710 -14.15 -21.13 -1.85
N LEU A 711 -13.27 -20.67 -0.98
CA LEU A 711 -13.65 -19.85 0.17
C LEU A 711 -13.88 -18.40 -0.23
N CYS A 712 -12.93 -17.80 -0.97
CA CYS A 712 -12.97 -16.38 -1.30
C CYS A 712 -14.16 -15.95 -2.17
N GLU A 713 -14.53 -16.72 -3.19
CA GLU A 713 -15.54 -16.32 -4.19
C GLU A 713 -16.88 -17.03 -3.98
N GLU A 714 -16.90 -18.21 -3.36
CA GLU A 714 -18.13 -19.00 -3.16
C GLU A 714 -18.57 -19.11 -1.71
N LEU A 715 -17.86 -19.86 -0.85
CA LEU A 715 -18.41 -20.31 0.45
C LEU A 715 -18.45 -19.23 1.54
N CYS A 716 -17.42 -18.37 1.63
CA CYS A 716 -17.40 -17.28 2.61
C CYS A 716 -18.05 -16.00 2.06
N SER A 717 -17.87 -15.74 0.75
CA SER A 717 -18.42 -14.56 0.08
C SER A 717 -19.94 -14.46 0.24
N LEU A 718 -20.42 -13.28 0.65
CA LEU A 718 -21.82 -12.97 0.95
C LEU A 718 -22.69 -12.78 -0.31
N ASN A 719 -22.51 -13.69 -1.27
CA ASN A 719 -23.23 -13.78 -2.53
C ASN A 719 -24.77 -13.73 -2.33
N PRO A 720 -25.51 -13.02 -3.20
CA PRO A 720 -26.95 -12.88 -3.08
C PRO A 720 -27.68 -14.20 -3.33
N MET A 721 -28.87 -14.34 -2.73
CA MET A 721 -29.78 -15.48 -2.85
C MET A 721 -29.16 -16.84 -2.44
N LYS A 722 -28.09 -16.81 -1.64
CA LYS A 722 -27.46 -17.99 -1.02
C LYS A 722 -27.39 -17.79 0.50
N ASP A 723 -27.79 -18.80 1.27
CA ASP A 723 -27.60 -18.80 2.74
C ASP A 723 -26.10 -18.75 3.10
N ARG A 724 -25.71 -17.86 4.00
CA ARG A 724 -24.30 -17.62 4.38
C ARG A 724 -24.10 -17.46 5.88
N LEU A 725 -23.00 -18.03 6.38
CA LEU A 725 -22.57 -17.92 7.78
C LEU A 725 -21.86 -16.58 8.01
N THR A 726 -22.33 -15.81 8.99
CA THR A 726 -21.78 -14.51 9.33
C THR A 726 -21.49 -14.37 10.82
N PHE A 727 -20.65 -13.39 11.14
CA PHE A 727 -20.47 -12.80 12.45
C PHE A 727 -21.00 -11.37 12.36
N SER A 728 -22.08 -11.08 13.09
CA SER A 728 -22.74 -9.79 13.04
C SER A 728 -22.42 -8.92 14.25
N VAL A 729 -22.32 -7.62 13.99
CA VAL A 729 -22.54 -6.55 14.97
C VAL A 729 -23.87 -5.91 14.63
N MET A 730 -24.72 -5.68 15.62
CA MET A 730 -26.03 -5.05 15.45
C MET A 730 -26.21 -3.97 16.51
N TRP A 731 -26.78 -2.83 16.11
CA TRP A 731 -27.08 -1.74 17.04
C TRP A 731 -28.54 -1.35 16.95
N LYS A 732 -29.12 -0.99 18.10
CA LYS A 732 -30.29 -0.11 18.13
C LYS A 732 -29.80 1.33 18.13
N MET A 733 -30.29 2.15 17.20
CA MET A 733 -29.85 3.53 16.98
C MET A 733 -31.01 4.51 16.88
N THR A 734 -30.77 5.76 17.28
CA THR A 734 -31.66 6.88 16.92
C THR A 734 -31.52 7.23 15.43
N PRO A 735 -32.47 7.98 14.82
CA PRO A 735 -32.39 8.41 13.41
C PRO A 735 -31.13 9.22 13.03
N GLU A 736 -30.45 9.80 14.01
CA GLU A 736 -29.21 10.58 13.91
C GLU A 736 -27.94 9.72 14.09
N GLY A 737 -28.08 8.40 14.33
CA GLY A 737 -26.96 7.47 14.46
C GLY A 737 -26.41 7.28 15.88
N LYS A 738 -27.08 7.78 16.94
CA LYS A 738 -26.65 7.53 18.31
C LYS A 738 -26.99 6.10 18.72
N ILE A 739 -25.99 5.32 19.14
CA ILE A 739 -26.18 3.97 19.70
C ILE A 739 -26.99 4.05 21.01
N LEU A 740 -27.98 3.16 21.12
CA LEU A 740 -28.82 2.92 22.30
C LEU A 740 -28.55 1.54 22.91
N ASP A 741 -28.28 0.53 22.07
CA ASP A 741 -27.93 -0.84 22.44
C ASP A 741 -26.98 -1.45 21.40
N GLU A 742 -26.16 -2.42 21.80
CA GLU A 742 -25.11 -3.05 20.98
C GLU A 742 -25.05 -4.57 21.22
N TRP A 743 -25.15 -5.34 20.15
CA TRP A 743 -25.15 -6.80 20.16
C TRP A 743 -24.11 -7.38 19.20
N PHE A 744 -23.42 -8.43 19.65
CA PHE A 744 -22.49 -9.21 18.84
C PHE A 744 -22.92 -10.68 18.82
N GLY A 745 -22.82 -11.35 17.69
CA GLY A 745 -23.07 -12.80 17.65
C GLY A 745 -22.90 -13.44 16.28
N ARG A 746 -22.86 -14.78 16.28
CA ARG A 746 -22.87 -15.58 15.06
C ARG A 746 -24.29 -15.72 14.51
N THR A 747 -24.40 -15.58 13.21
CA THR A 747 -25.63 -15.37 12.47
C THR A 747 -25.64 -16.19 11.19
N VAL A 748 -26.83 -16.37 10.62
CA VAL A 748 -27.03 -16.87 9.26
C VAL A 748 -27.89 -15.87 8.50
N ILE A 749 -27.43 -15.46 7.32
CA ILE A 749 -28.09 -14.46 6.47
C ILE A 749 -28.35 -15.04 5.08
N CYS A 750 -29.23 -14.40 4.31
CA CYS A 750 -29.34 -14.62 2.87
C CYS A 750 -29.41 -13.23 2.23
N SER A 751 -28.36 -12.83 1.52
CA SER A 751 -28.29 -11.48 0.94
C SER A 751 -29.34 -11.33 -0.16
N CYS A 752 -30.20 -10.33 -0.09
CA CYS A 752 -31.28 -10.13 -1.07
C CYS A 752 -30.77 -9.56 -2.40
N VAL A 753 -29.65 -8.83 -2.41
CA VAL A 753 -29.03 -8.26 -3.62
C VAL A 753 -27.54 -7.92 -3.38
N LYS A 754 -26.72 -8.02 -4.44
CA LYS A 754 -25.37 -7.44 -4.49
C LYS A 754 -25.44 -6.09 -5.22
N LEU A 755 -25.46 -4.97 -4.49
CA LEU A 755 -25.41 -3.64 -5.11
C LEU A 755 -23.97 -3.29 -5.51
N SER A 756 -23.83 -2.45 -6.53
CA SER A 756 -22.58 -1.74 -6.78
C SER A 756 -22.62 -0.39 -6.06
N TYR A 757 -21.45 0.23 -5.85
CA TYR A 757 -21.39 1.63 -5.39
C TYR A 757 -22.19 2.58 -6.28
N ASP A 758 -22.30 2.34 -7.58
CA ASP A 758 -23.08 3.18 -8.49
C ASP A 758 -24.59 2.93 -8.38
N HIS A 759 -25.04 1.69 -8.14
CA HIS A 759 -26.46 1.40 -7.87
C HIS A 759 -26.89 2.07 -6.55
N ALA A 760 -26.08 1.93 -5.49
CA ALA A 760 -26.34 2.56 -4.21
C ALA A 760 -26.22 4.09 -4.27
N GLN A 761 -25.34 4.65 -5.10
CA GLN A 761 -25.26 6.09 -5.33
C GLN A 761 -26.52 6.60 -6.07
N SER A 762 -26.97 5.90 -7.11
CA SER A 762 -28.19 6.25 -7.85
C SER A 762 -29.42 6.25 -6.92
N MET A 763 -29.54 5.26 -6.03
CA MET A 763 -30.54 5.22 -4.96
C MET A 763 -30.48 6.44 -4.02
N ILE A 764 -29.28 6.89 -3.66
CA ILE A 764 -29.05 8.07 -2.80
C ILE A 764 -29.42 9.38 -3.51
N GLU A 765 -29.08 9.50 -4.80
CA GLU A 765 -29.32 10.70 -5.61
C GLU A 765 -30.78 10.84 -6.06
N ASN A 766 -31.51 9.72 -6.18
CA ASN A 766 -32.89 9.67 -6.66
C ASN A 766 -33.85 9.11 -5.59
N PRO A 767 -34.01 9.77 -4.42
CA PRO A 767 -34.73 9.21 -3.26
C PRO A 767 -36.23 8.95 -3.50
N SER A 768 -36.83 9.60 -4.49
CA SER A 768 -38.25 9.44 -4.85
C SER A 768 -38.48 8.64 -6.14
N LYS A 769 -37.43 8.03 -6.71
CA LYS A 769 -37.53 7.26 -7.96
C LYS A 769 -37.88 5.80 -7.66
N VAL A 770 -38.92 5.30 -8.31
CA VAL A 770 -39.17 3.85 -8.41
C VAL A 770 -38.19 3.26 -9.43
N PHE A 771 -37.34 2.33 -9.00
CA PHE A 771 -36.32 1.71 -9.85
C PHE A 771 -36.88 0.51 -10.62
N GLY A 772 -36.60 0.47 -11.93
CA GLY A 772 -37.00 -0.63 -12.80
C GLY A 772 -36.07 -1.86 -12.68
N PRO A 773 -36.54 -3.09 -13.00
CA PRO A 773 -35.71 -4.30 -12.94
C PRO A 773 -34.46 -4.26 -13.82
N GLU A 774 -34.49 -3.51 -14.93
CA GLU A 774 -33.36 -3.33 -15.86
C GLU A 774 -32.24 -2.43 -15.29
N GLU A 775 -32.54 -1.58 -14.30
CA GLU A 775 -31.59 -0.62 -13.72
C GLU A 775 -30.80 -1.17 -12.53
N LEU A 776 -31.20 -2.34 -12.02
CA LEU A 776 -30.67 -2.93 -10.79
C LEU A 776 -30.19 -4.38 -11.03
N PRO A 777 -29.22 -4.85 -10.23
CA PRO A 777 -28.75 -6.23 -10.30
C PRO A 777 -29.83 -7.16 -9.70
N PRO A 778 -29.84 -8.46 -10.05
CA PRO A 778 -30.88 -9.40 -9.64
C PRO A 778 -31.19 -9.36 -8.13
N VAL A 779 -32.47 -9.15 -7.80
CA VAL A 779 -33.00 -9.03 -6.44
C VAL A 779 -33.80 -10.27 -6.06
N SER A 780 -33.69 -10.72 -4.81
CA SER A 780 -34.52 -11.77 -4.23
C SER A 780 -36.01 -11.38 -4.27
N PRO A 781 -36.92 -12.23 -4.79
CA PRO A 781 -38.35 -11.93 -4.85
C PRO A 781 -39.06 -11.87 -3.48
N GLN A 782 -38.33 -12.09 -2.39
CA GLN A 782 -38.83 -11.95 -1.01
C GLN A 782 -38.76 -10.51 -0.49
N HIS A 783 -37.96 -9.63 -1.11
CA HIS A 783 -37.74 -8.25 -0.67
C HIS A 783 -38.03 -7.28 -1.84
N PRO A 784 -38.99 -6.34 -1.71
CA PRO A 784 -39.25 -5.35 -2.74
C PRO A 784 -38.09 -4.35 -2.83
N VAL A 785 -37.87 -3.80 -4.03
CA VAL A 785 -36.82 -2.82 -4.29
C VAL A 785 -36.94 -1.59 -3.38
N ASP A 786 -38.17 -1.17 -3.09
CA ASP A 786 -38.45 -0.01 -2.23
C ASP A 786 -37.96 -0.20 -0.78
N GLU A 787 -37.98 -1.45 -0.25
CA GLU A 787 -37.43 -1.75 1.09
C GLU A 787 -35.91 -1.58 1.11
N ILE A 788 -35.23 -2.11 0.09
CA ILE A 788 -33.78 -2.01 -0.09
C ILE A 788 -33.38 -0.54 -0.28
N HIS A 789 -34.10 0.19 -1.13
CA HIS A 789 -33.88 1.62 -1.38
C HIS A 789 -34.05 2.45 -0.10
N GLN A 790 -35.14 2.24 0.64
CA GLN A 790 -35.39 2.94 1.90
C GLN A 790 -34.35 2.58 2.98
N ALA A 791 -33.85 1.34 3.02
CA ALA A 791 -32.74 0.95 3.88
C ALA A 791 -31.43 1.66 3.50
N VAL A 792 -31.08 1.74 2.21
CA VAL A 792 -29.91 2.50 1.71
C VAL A 792 -30.02 3.98 2.05
N LEU A 793 -31.20 4.60 1.90
CA LEU A 793 -31.43 6.00 2.29
C LEU A 793 -31.27 6.24 3.80
N ASN A 794 -31.78 5.33 4.64
CA ASN A 794 -31.63 5.40 6.09
C ASN A 794 -30.16 5.22 6.53
N LEU A 795 -29.45 4.25 5.95
CA LEU A 795 -28.01 4.06 6.15
C LEU A 795 -27.20 5.29 5.73
N HIS A 796 -27.50 5.88 4.56
CA HIS A 796 -26.86 7.12 4.11
C HIS A 796 -27.09 8.28 5.09
N ARG A 797 -28.32 8.48 5.59
CA ARG A 797 -28.62 9.52 6.59
C ARG A 797 -27.75 9.34 7.83
N ILE A 798 -27.75 8.14 8.42
CA ILE A 798 -26.94 7.82 9.61
C ILE A 798 -25.45 8.05 9.31
N ALA A 799 -24.91 7.52 8.21
CA ALA A 799 -23.49 7.68 7.87
C ALA A 799 -23.10 9.15 7.67
N LYS A 800 -24.00 10.00 7.15
CA LYS A 800 -23.78 11.45 7.04
C LYS A 800 -23.68 12.13 8.41
N HIS A 801 -24.46 11.68 9.40
CA HIS A 801 -24.34 12.15 10.80
C HIS A 801 -23.08 11.60 11.50
N LEU A 802 -22.83 10.29 11.42
CA LEU A 802 -21.64 9.64 11.99
C LEU A 802 -20.34 10.29 11.48
N ARG A 803 -20.23 10.53 10.17
CA ARG A 803 -19.09 11.25 9.57
C ARG A 803 -18.94 12.65 10.12
N LYS A 804 -20.04 13.42 10.17
CA LYS A 804 -20.01 14.82 10.65
C LYS A 804 -19.52 14.85 12.09
N GLN A 805 -20.01 13.95 12.95
CA GLN A 805 -19.54 13.82 14.32
C GLN A 805 -18.06 13.42 14.38
N ARG A 806 -17.63 12.41 13.63
CA ARG A 806 -16.23 11.94 13.58
C ARG A 806 -15.23 13.04 13.20
N PHE A 807 -15.60 13.98 12.32
CA PHE A 807 -14.74 15.14 12.00
C PHE A 807 -14.83 16.28 13.02
N ILE A 808 -15.99 16.50 13.66
CA ILE A 808 -16.11 17.40 14.83
C ILE A 808 -15.24 16.89 15.99
N ASP A 809 -15.20 15.57 16.20
CA ASP A 809 -14.35 14.87 17.18
C ASP A 809 -12.85 14.87 16.78
N GLY A 810 -12.49 15.52 15.67
CA GLY A 810 -11.11 15.80 15.28
C GLY A 810 -10.40 14.72 14.46
N ALA A 811 -11.14 13.92 13.68
CA ALA A 811 -10.52 13.04 12.68
C ALA A 811 -9.84 13.83 11.54
N LEU A 812 -8.95 13.14 10.81
CA LEU A 812 -8.16 13.64 9.69
C LEU A 812 -8.28 12.71 8.49
N ARG A 813 -8.59 13.31 7.33
CA ARG A 813 -8.59 12.65 6.03
C ARG A 813 -7.48 13.23 5.15
N LEU A 814 -6.62 12.37 4.64
CA LEU A 814 -5.52 12.67 3.71
C LEU A 814 -5.53 11.60 2.61
N ASP A 815 -6.60 11.57 1.82
CA ASP A 815 -6.66 10.72 0.64
C ASP A 815 -5.87 11.37 -0.50
N GLN A 816 -5.06 10.57 -1.18
CA GLN A 816 -4.38 10.98 -2.42
C GLN A 816 -5.17 10.44 -3.61
N LEU A 817 -5.10 11.14 -4.74
CA LEU A 817 -5.65 10.68 -6.02
C LEU A 817 -5.18 9.24 -6.33
N LYS A 818 -6.10 8.40 -6.80
CA LYS A 818 -5.83 6.99 -7.16
C LYS A 818 -6.26 6.75 -8.59
N LEU A 819 -5.35 6.23 -9.42
CA LEU A 819 -5.67 5.77 -10.76
C LEU A 819 -6.47 4.46 -10.71
N SER A 820 -7.52 4.41 -11.53
CA SER A 820 -8.20 3.21 -11.99
C SER A 820 -8.01 3.08 -13.49
N PHE A 821 -8.03 1.85 -14.00
CA PHE A 821 -7.73 1.55 -15.40
C PHE A 821 -8.92 0.86 -16.07
N THR A 822 -9.16 1.18 -17.34
CA THR A 822 -10.03 0.44 -18.24
C THR A 822 -9.13 -0.47 -19.07
N LEU A 823 -9.20 -1.78 -18.83
CA LEU A 823 -8.41 -2.77 -19.55
C LEU A 823 -9.20 -3.35 -20.73
N ASP A 824 -8.51 -3.59 -21.84
CA ASP A 824 -9.01 -4.42 -22.92
C ASP A 824 -9.19 -5.87 -22.45
N LYS A 825 -10.30 -6.50 -22.84
CA LYS A 825 -10.68 -7.83 -22.33
C LYS A 825 -9.92 -8.99 -22.98
N GLU A 826 -9.35 -8.79 -24.17
CA GLU A 826 -8.67 -9.86 -24.92
C GLU A 826 -7.15 -9.80 -24.76
N SER A 827 -6.57 -8.60 -24.81
CA SER A 827 -5.13 -8.35 -24.68
C SER A 827 -4.66 -8.00 -23.27
N GLY A 828 -5.57 -7.57 -22.38
CA GLY A 828 -5.23 -7.08 -21.04
C GLY A 828 -4.57 -5.69 -21.00
N MET A 829 -4.38 -5.04 -22.15
CA MET A 829 -3.72 -3.74 -22.25
C MET A 829 -4.62 -2.60 -21.72
N PRO A 830 -4.05 -1.54 -21.11
CA PRO A 830 -4.83 -0.38 -20.67
C PRO A 830 -5.30 0.46 -21.88
N GLN A 831 -6.61 0.53 -22.09
CA GLN A 831 -7.24 1.44 -23.07
C GLN A 831 -7.46 2.85 -22.51
N GLY A 832 -7.45 3.01 -21.19
CA GLY A 832 -7.71 4.27 -20.51
C GLY A 832 -7.38 4.22 -19.02
N CYS A 833 -7.18 5.38 -18.41
CA CYS A 833 -7.13 5.53 -16.96
C CYS A 833 -7.93 6.76 -16.51
N TYR A 834 -8.39 6.73 -15.26
CA TYR A 834 -9.18 7.80 -14.65
C TYR A 834 -8.96 7.83 -13.13
N ILE A 835 -9.25 8.97 -12.50
CA ILE A 835 -9.18 9.10 -11.03
C ILE A 835 -10.41 8.43 -10.40
N TYR A 836 -10.19 7.54 -9.43
CA TYR A 836 -11.25 6.88 -8.68
C TYR A 836 -12.05 7.88 -7.83
N GLN A 837 -13.34 8.04 -8.15
CA GLN A 837 -14.24 8.95 -7.42
C GLN A 837 -14.76 8.31 -6.12
N TYR A 838 -14.61 9.01 -4.99
CA TYR A 838 -15.10 8.55 -3.68
C TYR A 838 -16.47 9.15 -3.33
N ARG A 839 -17.53 8.46 -3.73
CA ARG A 839 -18.93 8.91 -3.71
C ARG A 839 -19.63 8.65 -2.36
N ASP A 840 -20.87 9.12 -2.21
CA ASP A 840 -21.62 9.00 -0.95
C ASP A 840 -21.98 7.55 -0.59
N SER A 841 -22.07 6.64 -1.56
CA SER A 841 -22.18 5.20 -1.34
C SER A 841 -20.91 4.55 -0.78
N ASN A 842 -19.70 4.95 -1.21
CA ASN A 842 -18.44 4.50 -0.59
C ASN A 842 -18.38 4.95 0.88
N LYS A 843 -18.72 6.23 1.06
CA LYS A 843 -18.86 6.92 2.35
C LYS A 843 -19.91 6.25 3.26
N LEU A 844 -21.01 5.72 2.73
CA LEU A 844 -22.00 4.98 3.51
C LEU A 844 -21.35 3.78 4.20
N VAL A 845 -20.67 2.93 3.42
CA VAL A 845 -19.98 1.74 3.93
C VAL A 845 -18.82 2.12 4.87
N GLU A 846 -18.09 3.23 4.58
CA GLU A 846 -16.98 3.73 5.41
C GLU A 846 -17.34 3.82 6.91
N GLU A 847 -18.43 4.49 7.26
CA GLU A 847 -18.75 4.75 8.67
C GLU A 847 -19.22 3.50 9.42
N PHE A 848 -20.02 2.63 8.80
CA PHE A 848 -20.49 1.40 9.45
C PHE A 848 -19.36 0.39 9.63
N MET A 849 -18.42 0.31 8.66
CA MET A 849 -17.22 -0.50 8.83
C MET A 849 -16.31 0.09 9.91
N LEU A 850 -16.11 1.42 9.97
CA LEU A 850 -15.38 2.05 11.07
C LEU A 850 -16.01 1.75 12.42
N LEU A 851 -17.34 1.86 12.54
CA LEU A 851 -18.08 1.62 13.78
C LEU A 851 -17.97 0.15 14.23
N ALA A 852 -18.17 -0.82 13.33
CA ALA A 852 -17.99 -2.25 13.63
C ALA A 852 -16.56 -2.55 14.11
N ASN A 853 -15.55 -1.96 13.47
CA ASN A 853 -14.15 -2.12 13.85
C ASN A 853 -13.83 -1.48 15.22
N MET A 854 -14.50 -0.39 15.61
CA MET A 854 -14.38 0.23 16.94
C MET A 854 -15.09 -0.59 18.02
N ALA A 855 -16.36 -0.96 17.80
CA ALA A 855 -17.15 -1.79 18.71
C ALA A 855 -16.43 -3.11 19.06
N VAL A 856 -15.96 -3.83 18.03
CA VAL A 856 -15.20 -5.08 18.22
C VAL A 856 -13.86 -4.84 18.92
N ALA A 857 -13.14 -3.73 18.64
CA ALA A 857 -11.91 -3.39 19.35
C ALA A 857 -12.14 -3.19 20.86
N HIS A 858 -13.20 -2.48 21.24
CA HIS A 858 -13.59 -2.31 22.63
C HIS A 858 -13.97 -3.66 23.29
N GLN A 859 -14.77 -4.49 22.63
CA GLN A 859 -15.23 -5.77 23.18
C GLN A 859 -14.09 -6.80 23.36
N ILE A 860 -13.16 -6.92 22.39
CA ILE A 860 -12.01 -7.82 22.55
C ILE A 860 -10.98 -7.29 23.56
N TYR A 861 -10.79 -5.96 23.66
CA TYR A 861 -9.88 -5.39 24.66
C TYR A 861 -10.41 -5.56 26.09
N ARG A 862 -11.69 -5.26 26.31
CA ARG A 862 -12.37 -5.46 27.60
C ARG A 862 -12.29 -6.91 28.09
N SER A 863 -12.35 -7.86 27.17
CA SER A 863 -12.37 -9.30 27.48
C SER A 863 -10.97 -9.90 27.62
N PHE A 864 -10.01 -9.45 26.81
CA PHE A 864 -8.66 -10.02 26.72
C PHE A 864 -7.58 -8.93 26.65
N PRO A 865 -7.41 -8.07 27.68
CA PRO A 865 -6.53 -6.90 27.59
C PRO A 865 -5.05 -7.25 27.37
N GLN A 866 -4.63 -8.48 27.72
CA GLN A 866 -3.28 -8.97 27.45
C GLN A 866 -3.11 -9.68 26.09
N GLN A 867 -4.18 -9.98 25.34
CA GLN A 867 -4.12 -10.75 24.09
C GLN A 867 -4.81 -10.07 22.89
N ALA A 868 -5.59 -9.00 23.11
CA ALA A 868 -6.30 -8.29 22.05
C ALA A 868 -5.36 -7.85 20.91
N LEU A 869 -5.68 -8.25 19.67
CA LEU A 869 -5.07 -7.70 18.47
C LEU A 869 -5.77 -6.39 18.12
N LEU A 870 -5.03 -5.28 18.20
CA LEU A 870 -5.50 -3.92 17.95
C LEU A 870 -4.70 -3.28 16.81
N ARG A 871 -5.15 -2.11 16.34
CA ARG A 871 -4.51 -1.34 15.27
C ARG A 871 -4.42 0.15 15.62
N ARG A 872 -3.21 0.59 15.98
CA ARG A 872 -2.89 1.98 16.35
C ARG A 872 -2.33 2.77 15.16
N HIS A 873 -2.32 4.09 15.26
CA HIS A 873 -1.68 4.98 14.28
C HIS A 873 -0.91 6.06 15.05
N PRO A 874 0.44 6.01 15.08
CA PRO A 874 1.25 7.03 15.74
C PRO A 874 1.05 8.43 15.15
N PRO A 875 1.35 9.50 15.91
CA PRO A 875 1.38 10.87 15.38
C PRO A 875 2.49 11.05 14.32
N PRO A 876 2.48 12.15 13.54
CA PRO A 876 3.48 12.44 12.53
C PRO A 876 4.91 12.53 13.11
N GLN A 877 5.91 12.31 12.26
CA GLN A 877 7.32 12.47 12.64
C GLN A 877 7.63 13.95 12.89
N THR A 878 7.91 14.31 14.15
CA THR A 878 7.99 15.71 14.61
C THR A 878 8.96 16.56 13.79
N LYS A 879 10.13 16.05 13.39
CA LYS A 879 11.05 16.80 12.55
C LYS A 879 10.44 17.11 11.17
N MET A 880 9.91 16.11 10.48
CA MET A 880 9.30 16.29 9.15
C MET A 880 8.05 17.19 9.21
N LEU A 881 7.32 17.17 10.33
CA LEU A 881 6.21 18.08 10.58
C LEU A 881 6.71 19.52 10.76
N ASN A 882 7.76 19.74 11.56
CA ASN A 882 8.37 21.06 11.75
C ASN A 882 8.99 21.63 10.46
N ASP A 883 9.68 20.78 9.67
CA ASP A 883 10.24 21.16 8.36
C ASP A 883 9.11 21.62 7.41
N LEU A 884 7.93 20.98 7.49
CA LEU A 884 6.73 21.32 6.72
C LEU A 884 6.00 22.56 7.26
N MET A 885 5.99 22.78 8.58
CA MET A 885 5.48 24.02 9.20
C MET A 885 6.28 25.23 8.74
N GLU A 886 7.61 25.13 8.70
CA GLU A 886 8.48 26.21 8.21
C GLU A 886 8.24 26.48 6.72
N PHE A 887 8.02 25.43 5.91
CA PHE A 887 7.61 25.56 4.52
C PHE A 887 6.26 26.29 4.37
N CYS A 888 5.24 25.97 5.17
CA CYS A 888 3.95 26.66 5.12
C CYS A 888 4.08 28.16 5.50
N ASP A 889 4.84 28.49 6.54
CA ASP A 889 5.19 29.90 6.88
C ASP A 889 5.96 30.61 5.74
N GLN A 890 6.86 29.92 5.05
CA GLN A 890 7.57 30.46 3.88
C GLN A 890 6.64 30.75 2.69
N MET A 891 5.53 30.01 2.56
CA MET A 891 4.53 30.19 1.51
C MET A 891 3.32 31.05 1.93
N GLY A 892 3.32 31.61 3.15
CA GLY A 892 2.20 32.42 3.66
C GLY A 892 0.92 31.62 3.98
N LEU A 893 1.05 30.33 4.32
CA LEU A 893 -0.07 29.43 4.61
C LEU A 893 -0.24 29.22 6.13
N GLU A 894 -1.26 29.85 6.73
CA GLU A 894 -1.60 29.78 8.16
C GLU A 894 -2.25 28.44 8.59
N ILE A 895 -1.53 27.33 8.42
CA ILE A 895 -2.01 25.97 8.73
C ILE A 895 -1.81 25.66 10.23
N ASP A 896 -2.85 25.19 10.93
CA ASP A 896 -2.72 24.68 12.31
C ASP A 896 -2.37 23.19 12.31
N PHE A 897 -1.21 22.86 12.88
CA PHE A 897 -0.71 21.48 13.03
C PHE A 897 -0.84 20.92 14.46
N SER A 898 -1.56 21.61 15.36
CA SER A 898 -1.71 21.25 16.78
C SER A 898 -2.37 19.88 17.02
N SER A 899 -3.19 19.41 16.08
CA SER A 899 -3.90 18.13 16.16
C SER A 899 -4.32 17.63 14.78
N ALA A 900 -4.73 16.36 14.70
CA ALA A 900 -5.31 15.75 13.50
C ALA A 900 -6.51 16.56 12.96
N GLY A 901 -7.44 16.92 13.84
CA GLY A 901 -8.63 17.71 13.51
C GLY A 901 -8.31 19.14 13.09
N ALA A 902 -7.36 19.80 13.75
CA ALA A 902 -6.92 21.14 13.35
C ALA A 902 -6.30 21.14 11.95
N LEU A 903 -5.42 20.17 11.66
CA LEU A 903 -4.81 20.02 10.34
C LEU A 903 -5.85 19.75 9.25
N HIS A 904 -6.87 18.94 9.56
CA HIS A 904 -7.98 18.67 8.66
C HIS A 904 -8.88 19.90 8.43
N LYS A 905 -9.07 20.72 9.47
CA LYS A 905 -9.83 21.96 9.41
C LYS A 905 -9.12 22.98 8.51
N SER A 906 -7.84 23.25 8.76
CA SER A 906 -7.01 24.11 7.89
C SER A 906 -6.99 23.63 6.44
N LEU A 907 -6.87 22.32 6.19
CA LEU A 907 -6.91 21.75 4.83
C LEU A 907 -8.24 21.89 4.08
N ASN A 908 -9.34 22.24 4.76
CA ASN A 908 -10.67 22.37 4.14
C ASN A 908 -11.22 23.80 4.17
N GLU A 909 -10.89 24.61 5.18
CA GLU A 909 -11.45 25.96 5.36
C GLU A 909 -10.59 27.07 4.73
N MET A 910 -9.33 26.81 4.39
CA MET A 910 -8.39 27.82 3.86
C MET A 910 -8.34 27.93 2.32
N PHE A 911 -9.16 27.17 1.61
CA PHE A 911 -9.10 27.05 0.15
C PHE A 911 -10.47 27.32 -0.47
N GLY A 912 -10.47 28.09 -1.57
CA GLY A 912 -11.67 28.37 -2.35
C GLY A 912 -12.18 27.15 -3.13
N ALA A 913 -13.20 27.39 -3.95
CA ALA A 913 -13.83 26.38 -4.80
C ALA A 913 -13.46 26.53 -6.30
N ASP A 914 -12.31 27.14 -6.58
CA ASP A 914 -11.71 27.23 -7.91
C ASP A 914 -10.69 26.10 -8.15
N SER A 915 -10.38 25.81 -9.42
CA SER A 915 -9.48 24.71 -9.80
C SER A 915 -8.06 24.89 -9.25
N TYR A 916 -7.61 26.13 -9.05
CA TYR A 916 -6.32 26.43 -8.45
C TYR A 916 -6.30 26.05 -6.96
N ALA A 917 -7.36 26.37 -6.21
CA ALA A 917 -7.52 26.02 -4.82
C ALA A 917 -7.64 24.49 -4.63
N GLU A 918 -8.35 23.79 -5.51
CA GLU A 918 -8.40 22.32 -5.53
C GLU A 918 -7.04 21.69 -5.84
N ALA A 919 -6.33 22.17 -6.87
CA ALA A 919 -4.98 21.72 -7.19
C ALA A 919 -3.99 21.96 -6.03
N ARG A 920 -4.08 23.12 -5.36
CA ARG A 920 -3.27 23.46 -4.18
C ARG A 920 -3.58 22.53 -3.01
N LYS A 921 -4.86 22.18 -2.81
CA LYS A 921 -5.30 21.21 -1.79
C LYS A 921 -4.74 19.81 -2.05
N GLU A 922 -4.68 19.33 -3.29
CA GLU A 922 -4.07 18.03 -3.63
C GLU A 922 -2.56 18.03 -3.39
N VAL A 923 -1.85 19.09 -3.79
CA VAL A 923 -0.41 19.23 -3.51
C VAL A 923 -0.13 19.23 -2.01
N LEU A 924 -0.88 20.03 -1.24
CA LEU A 924 -0.75 20.08 0.22
C LEU A 924 -1.12 18.75 0.89
N THR A 925 -2.19 18.09 0.46
CA THR A 925 -2.59 16.76 0.97
C THR A 925 -1.49 15.73 0.74
N ASN A 926 -0.83 15.77 -0.41
CA ASN A 926 0.33 14.92 -0.68
C ASN A 926 1.53 15.27 0.21
N MET A 927 1.90 16.55 0.32
CA MET A 927 2.98 17.02 1.20
C MET A 927 2.73 16.61 2.66
N PHE A 928 1.51 16.81 3.16
CA PHE A 928 1.12 16.57 4.56
C PHE A 928 1.00 15.08 4.85
N SER A 929 0.90 14.22 3.83
CA SER A 929 1.03 12.77 3.96
C SER A 929 2.46 12.32 4.26
N ARG A 930 3.49 13.10 3.89
CA ARG A 930 4.91 12.67 4.01
C ARG A 930 5.41 12.53 5.46
N PRO A 931 5.03 13.39 6.43
CA PRO A 931 5.38 13.20 7.84
C PRO A 931 4.57 12.10 8.55
N MET A 932 3.45 11.65 7.99
CA MET A 932 2.55 10.67 8.63
C MET A 932 3.24 9.33 8.83
N GLN A 933 2.97 8.66 9.95
CA GLN A 933 3.47 7.32 10.21
C GLN A 933 2.50 6.27 9.67
N MET A 934 2.98 5.05 9.43
CA MET A 934 2.08 3.95 9.05
C MET A 934 1.31 3.44 10.27
N ALA A 935 0.02 3.17 10.08
CA ALA A 935 -0.79 2.49 11.10
C ALA A 935 -0.36 1.02 11.27
N LEU A 936 -0.24 0.57 12.51
CA LEU A 936 0.37 -0.70 12.90
C LEU A 936 -0.63 -1.58 13.69
N TYR A 937 -0.71 -2.85 13.33
CA TYR A 937 -1.24 -3.88 14.22
C TYR A 937 -0.30 -4.09 15.41
N PHE A 938 -0.84 -4.41 16.58
CA PHE A 938 -0.07 -4.77 17.78
C PHE A 938 -0.91 -5.63 18.73
N CYS A 939 -0.25 -6.37 19.63
CA CYS A 939 -0.89 -7.03 20.75
C CYS A 939 -0.92 -6.10 21.96
N ALA A 940 -2.10 -5.85 22.51
CA ALA A 940 -2.28 -4.91 23.62
C ALA A 940 -1.40 -5.26 24.85
N GLY A 941 -1.23 -6.54 25.18
CA GLY A 941 -0.40 -6.95 26.31
C GLY A 941 1.12 -6.75 26.14
N VAL A 942 1.61 -6.32 24.98
CA VAL A 942 3.03 -6.07 24.72
C VAL A 942 3.37 -4.58 24.75
N LEU A 943 2.37 -3.70 24.67
CA LEU A 943 2.52 -2.24 24.74
C LEU A 943 1.95 -1.74 26.06
N GLU A 944 2.80 -1.41 27.03
CA GLU A 944 2.37 -1.10 28.40
C GLU A 944 1.68 0.26 28.56
N ASP A 945 1.92 1.20 27.63
CA ASP A 945 1.32 2.53 27.63
C ASP A 945 0.08 2.59 26.73
N GLU A 946 -1.11 2.58 27.34
CA GLU A 946 -2.40 2.68 26.66
C GLU A 946 -2.54 3.97 25.83
N THR A 947 -1.83 5.06 26.14
CA THR A 947 -1.94 6.32 25.39
C THR A 947 -1.42 6.15 23.94
N LEU A 948 -0.51 5.18 23.74
CA LEU A 948 0.06 4.85 22.43
C LEU A 948 -0.86 3.97 21.56
N PHE A 949 -2.01 3.52 22.09
CA PHE A 949 -2.98 2.69 21.35
C PHE A 949 -3.82 3.53 20.39
N ARG A 950 -3.91 4.85 20.64
CA ARG A 950 -4.68 5.83 19.85
C ARG A 950 -4.41 5.72 18.36
N HIS A 951 -5.46 5.92 17.55
CA HIS A 951 -5.34 5.97 16.09
C HIS A 951 -5.39 7.42 15.60
N TYR A 952 -4.23 8.09 15.52
CA TYR A 952 -4.07 9.53 15.22
C TYR A 952 -5.09 10.09 14.21
N ALA A 953 -5.12 9.58 12.96
CA ALA A 953 -6.01 10.12 11.93
C ALA A 953 -7.51 9.80 12.09
N LEU A 954 -7.89 8.81 12.91
CA LEU A 954 -9.31 8.57 13.25
C LEU A 954 -9.69 9.25 14.58
N ASN A 955 -8.70 9.78 15.30
CA ASN A 955 -8.75 10.38 16.63
C ASN A 955 -9.33 9.52 17.78
N VAL A 956 -9.63 8.24 17.53
CA VAL A 956 -10.18 7.28 18.51
C VAL A 956 -9.11 6.62 19.41
N PRO A 957 -9.46 6.21 20.65
CA PRO A 957 -8.53 5.56 21.57
C PRO A 957 -8.23 4.10 21.22
N LEU A 958 -9.23 3.34 20.76
CA LEU A 958 -9.12 1.94 20.38
C LEU A 958 -9.65 1.74 18.95
N TYR A 959 -8.99 0.88 18.19
CA TYR A 959 -9.37 0.48 16.84
C TYR A 959 -8.75 -0.89 16.51
N THR A 960 -9.35 -1.65 15.60
CA THR A 960 -8.80 -2.90 15.06
C THR A 960 -9.30 -3.15 13.63
N HIS A 961 -9.01 -4.30 13.05
CA HIS A 961 -9.68 -4.78 11.84
C HIS A 961 -10.43 -6.09 12.12
N PHE A 962 -11.71 -6.11 11.77
CA PHE A 962 -12.67 -7.20 11.92
C PHE A 962 -13.47 -7.43 10.62
N THR A 963 -13.70 -6.37 9.85
CA THR A 963 -14.67 -6.32 8.75
C THR A 963 -14.20 -6.88 7.41
N SER A 964 -13.05 -7.56 7.32
CA SER A 964 -12.59 -8.15 6.05
C SER A 964 -11.75 -9.43 6.16
N PRO A 965 -12.27 -10.51 6.78
CA PRO A 965 -11.53 -11.73 7.06
C PRO A 965 -11.26 -12.61 5.84
N ILE A 966 -11.94 -12.43 4.69
CA ILE A 966 -11.63 -13.19 3.46
C ILE A 966 -10.24 -12.78 2.92
N ARG A 967 -9.85 -11.52 3.14
CA ARG A 967 -8.66 -10.87 2.56
C ARG A 967 -7.65 -10.32 3.57
N ARG A 968 -7.89 -10.45 4.88
CA ARG A 968 -6.97 -10.01 5.96
C ARG A 968 -6.92 -11.04 7.10
N PHE A 969 -5.73 -11.54 7.46
CA PHE A 969 -5.57 -12.51 8.54
C PHE A 969 -5.71 -11.90 9.95
N ALA A 970 -5.43 -10.60 10.09
CA ALA A 970 -5.66 -9.87 11.33
C ALA A 970 -7.13 -10.00 11.78
N ASP A 971 -8.05 -9.81 10.85
CA ASP A 971 -9.48 -9.97 11.04
C ASP A 971 -9.87 -11.41 11.40
N VAL A 972 -9.26 -12.42 10.80
CA VAL A 972 -9.47 -13.83 11.18
C VAL A 972 -9.08 -14.08 12.65
N LEU A 973 -7.98 -13.49 13.13
CA LEU A 973 -7.60 -13.58 14.54
C LEU A 973 -8.55 -12.77 15.46
N VAL A 974 -9.03 -11.61 15.01
CA VAL A 974 -10.03 -10.81 15.73
C VAL A 974 -11.39 -11.52 15.79
N HIS A 975 -11.84 -12.22 14.74
CA HIS A 975 -13.03 -13.09 14.77
C HIS A 975 -12.88 -14.21 15.80
N ARG A 976 -11.70 -14.84 15.90
CA ARG A 976 -11.42 -15.85 16.96
C ARG A 976 -11.48 -15.24 18.36
N LEU A 977 -10.89 -14.06 18.57
CA LEU A 977 -10.96 -13.33 19.84
C LEU A 977 -12.40 -12.91 20.20
N LEU A 978 -13.17 -12.39 19.25
CA LEU A 978 -14.56 -12.01 19.46
C LEU A 978 -15.44 -13.23 19.77
N SER A 979 -15.24 -14.34 19.03
CA SER A 979 -15.94 -15.61 19.29
C SER A 979 -15.65 -16.13 20.71
N ALA A 980 -14.39 -16.04 21.16
CA ALA A 980 -14.01 -16.40 22.53
C ALA A 980 -14.60 -15.45 23.60
N SER A 981 -14.71 -14.14 23.31
CA SER A 981 -15.27 -13.16 24.25
C SER A 981 -16.77 -13.36 24.53
N LEU A 982 -17.49 -13.94 23.55
CA LEU A 982 -18.91 -14.28 23.67
C LEU A 982 -19.13 -15.70 24.21
N GLY A 983 -18.07 -16.41 24.63
CA GLY A 983 -18.14 -17.78 25.13
C GLY A 983 -18.46 -18.86 24.08
N SER A 984 -18.85 -18.49 22.86
CA SER A 984 -19.18 -19.41 21.76
C SER A 984 -17.94 -20.01 21.06
N GLY A 985 -16.76 -19.40 21.26
CA GLY A 985 -15.50 -19.80 20.63
C GLY A 985 -14.54 -20.50 21.60
N ARG A 986 -13.57 -21.23 21.06
CA ARG A 986 -12.44 -21.76 21.85
C ARG A 986 -11.52 -20.60 22.26
N PRO A 987 -11.00 -20.55 23.49
CA PRO A 987 -9.99 -19.56 23.87
C PRO A 987 -8.77 -19.61 22.95
N VAL A 988 -8.34 -18.45 22.45
CA VAL A 988 -7.18 -18.32 21.55
C VAL A 988 -5.92 -18.79 22.25
N ARG A 989 -5.21 -19.76 21.65
CA ARG A 989 -4.06 -20.43 22.27
C ARG A 989 -2.77 -19.61 22.24
N MET A 990 -2.73 -18.61 21.35
CA MET A 990 -1.56 -17.74 21.16
C MET A 990 -1.32 -16.85 22.40
N ARG A 991 -0.12 -16.94 22.97
CA ARG A 991 0.35 -15.99 23.99
C ARG A 991 0.64 -14.62 23.35
N LYS A 992 0.70 -13.57 24.17
CA LYS A 992 0.86 -12.18 23.70
C LYS A 992 2.09 -11.95 22.82
N GLU A 993 3.19 -12.65 23.08
CA GLU A 993 4.42 -12.60 22.28
C GLU A 993 4.24 -13.24 20.89
N ALA A 994 3.37 -14.24 20.77
CA ALA A 994 3.02 -14.86 19.49
C ALA A 994 2.02 -14.01 18.70
N ILE A 995 1.06 -13.37 19.39
CA ILE A 995 0.11 -12.43 18.78
C ILE A 995 0.87 -11.18 18.28
N GLN A 996 1.87 -10.68 19.02
CA GLN A 996 2.71 -9.58 18.53
C GLN A 996 3.50 -9.99 17.29
N LYS A 997 4.14 -11.17 17.26
CA LYS A 997 4.84 -11.65 16.04
C LYS A 997 3.90 -11.79 14.83
N GLN A 998 2.66 -12.22 15.04
CA GLN A 998 1.65 -12.24 13.99
C GLN A 998 1.27 -10.81 13.55
N ALA A 999 1.15 -9.87 14.48
CA ALA A 999 0.89 -8.46 14.20
C ALA A 999 2.03 -7.82 13.38
N ASP A 1000 3.29 -8.09 13.74
CA ASP A 1000 4.50 -7.64 13.04
C ASP A 1000 4.53 -8.19 11.61
N HIS A 1001 4.29 -9.49 11.44
CA HIS A 1001 4.20 -10.11 10.11
C HIS A 1001 3.02 -9.52 9.30
N CYS A 1002 1.85 -9.33 9.90
CA CYS A 1002 0.72 -8.66 9.25
C CYS A 1002 1.03 -7.20 8.89
N ASN A 1003 1.91 -6.50 9.61
CA ASN A 1003 2.41 -5.17 9.25
C ASN A 1003 3.35 -5.26 8.04
N ASP A 1004 4.37 -6.12 8.08
CA ASP A 1004 5.33 -6.33 6.99
C ASP A 1004 4.62 -6.70 5.68
N ARG A 1005 3.70 -7.69 5.74
CA ARG A 1005 2.92 -8.13 4.58
C ARG A 1005 1.94 -7.06 4.09
N LYS A 1006 1.36 -6.24 4.98
CA LYS A 1006 0.50 -5.10 4.55
C LYS A 1006 1.31 -3.98 3.89
N MET A 1007 2.53 -3.72 4.35
CA MET A 1007 3.45 -2.77 3.72
C MET A 1007 3.91 -3.25 2.34
N ALA A 1008 4.32 -4.53 2.23
CA ALA A 1008 4.68 -5.15 0.96
C ALA A 1008 3.50 -5.14 -0.03
N SER A 1009 2.31 -5.55 0.41
CA SER A 1009 1.07 -5.51 -0.38
C SER A 1009 0.76 -4.09 -0.88
N LYS A 1010 0.88 -3.04 -0.03
CA LYS A 1010 0.69 -1.65 -0.48
C LYS A 1010 1.70 -1.25 -1.58
N ARG A 1011 2.99 -1.58 -1.42
CA ARG A 1011 4.00 -1.25 -2.45
C ARG A 1011 3.79 -1.98 -3.77
N VAL A 1012 3.36 -3.24 -3.73
CA VAL A 1012 3.03 -4.02 -4.94
C VAL A 1012 1.80 -3.44 -5.66
N GLN A 1013 0.81 -2.93 -4.92
CA GLN A 1013 -0.36 -2.25 -5.51
C GLN A 1013 0.01 -0.93 -6.19
N GLU A 1014 0.87 -0.12 -5.55
CA GLU A 1014 1.41 1.12 -6.14
C GLU A 1014 2.23 0.82 -7.41
N LEU A 1015 3.19 -0.11 -7.34
CA LEU A 1015 4.01 -0.49 -8.50
C LEU A 1015 3.19 -1.12 -9.64
N SER A 1016 2.08 -1.81 -9.33
CA SER A 1016 1.16 -2.31 -10.36
C SER A 1016 0.42 -1.17 -11.07
N ALA A 1017 0.04 -0.10 -10.36
CA ALA A 1017 -0.53 1.08 -11.00
C ALA A 1017 0.52 1.83 -11.84
N ASP A 1018 1.74 1.99 -11.32
CA ASP A 1018 2.85 2.63 -12.04
C ASP A 1018 3.21 1.87 -13.34
N LEU A 1019 3.25 0.54 -13.30
CA LEU A 1019 3.46 -0.34 -14.47
C LEU A 1019 2.40 -0.11 -15.57
N PHE A 1020 1.12 -0.16 -15.20
CA PHE A 1020 0.03 0.01 -16.16
C PHE A 1020 -0.05 1.46 -16.68
N PHE A 1021 0.31 2.45 -15.86
CA PHE A 1021 0.36 3.85 -16.31
C PHE A 1021 1.54 4.12 -17.25
N ALA A 1022 2.74 3.58 -16.98
CA ALA A 1022 3.89 3.69 -17.88
C ALA A 1022 3.61 3.05 -19.25
N ILE A 1023 2.93 1.90 -19.27
CA ILE A 1023 2.47 1.26 -20.51
C ILE A 1023 1.40 2.12 -21.20
N PHE A 1024 0.42 2.65 -20.47
CA PHE A 1024 -0.61 3.53 -21.04
C PHE A 1024 -0.02 4.78 -21.73
N VAL A 1025 0.97 5.45 -21.11
CA VAL A 1025 1.70 6.57 -21.74
C VAL A 1025 2.44 6.12 -23.02
N ARG A 1026 3.01 4.91 -23.03
CA ARG A 1026 3.73 4.35 -24.19
C ARG A 1026 2.80 4.02 -25.37
N GLU A 1027 1.65 3.40 -25.11
CA GLU A 1027 0.72 2.99 -26.18
C GLU A 1027 -0.15 4.15 -26.71
N CYS A 1028 -0.53 5.12 -25.85
CA CYS A 1028 -1.32 6.27 -26.27
C CYS A 1028 -0.49 7.46 -26.80
N GLY A 1029 0.82 7.48 -26.56
CA GLY A 1029 1.69 8.58 -26.93
C GLY A 1029 1.56 9.79 -25.99
N PRO A 1030 1.91 11.01 -26.46
CA PRO A 1030 2.00 12.19 -25.59
C PRO A 1030 0.67 12.53 -24.90
N LEU A 1031 0.67 12.57 -23.56
CA LEU A 1031 -0.53 12.89 -22.77
C LEU A 1031 -0.41 14.30 -22.14
N GLU A 1032 -1.29 15.21 -22.53
CA GLU A 1032 -1.39 16.55 -21.92
C GLU A 1032 -2.24 16.55 -20.63
N SER A 1033 -1.76 17.30 -19.64
CA SER A 1033 -2.43 17.54 -18.37
C SER A 1033 -1.99 18.86 -17.75
N GLU A 1034 -2.87 19.50 -16.99
CA GLU A 1034 -2.46 20.47 -15.98
C GLU A 1034 -1.63 19.77 -14.88
N ALA A 1035 -0.68 20.50 -14.31
CA ALA A 1035 0.12 20.10 -13.17
C ALA A 1035 0.37 21.30 -12.26
N MET A 1036 0.57 21.06 -10.96
CA MET A 1036 0.96 22.12 -10.02
C MET A 1036 2.34 21.86 -9.44
N VAL A 1037 3.16 22.91 -9.35
CA VAL A 1037 4.53 22.86 -8.86
C VAL A 1037 4.56 22.60 -7.35
N MET A 1038 5.23 21.51 -6.95
CA MET A 1038 5.44 21.11 -5.55
C MET A 1038 6.74 21.66 -4.95
N GLY A 1039 7.76 21.93 -5.79
CA GLY A 1039 9.06 22.38 -5.31
C GLY A 1039 9.98 22.82 -6.45
N VAL A 1040 10.84 23.80 -6.18
CA VAL A 1040 11.72 24.44 -7.18
C VAL A 1040 13.19 24.27 -6.75
N LEU A 1041 14.04 23.90 -7.72
CA LEU A 1041 15.48 23.71 -7.56
C LEU A 1041 16.24 24.59 -8.58
N ASN A 1042 17.57 24.59 -8.47
CA ASN A 1042 18.46 25.43 -9.29
C ASN A 1042 18.52 25.06 -10.79
N LYS A 1043 18.23 23.80 -11.17
CA LYS A 1043 18.22 23.29 -12.56
C LYS A 1043 16.93 22.53 -12.93
N ALA A 1044 15.93 22.51 -12.05
CA ALA A 1044 14.75 21.64 -12.18
C ALA A 1044 13.60 22.06 -11.24
N PHE A 1045 12.41 21.51 -11.44
CA PHE A 1045 11.29 21.64 -10.51
C PHE A 1045 10.45 20.35 -10.48
N ASP A 1046 9.82 20.06 -9.34
CA ASP A 1046 8.95 18.90 -9.13
C ASP A 1046 7.48 19.32 -9.25
N VAL A 1047 6.66 18.56 -9.98
CA VAL A 1047 5.23 18.81 -10.22
C VAL A 1047 4.34 17.62 -9.86
N LEU A 1048 3.11 17.90 -9.42
CA LEU A 1048 2.01 16.94 -9.32
C LEU A 1048 1.11 17.08 -10.55
N VAL A 1049 1.02 16.04 -11.37
CA VAL A 1049 0.24 16.03 -12.61
C VAL A 1049 -1.21 15.69 -12.30
N LEU A 1050 -2.09 16.70 -12.29
CA LEU A 1050 -3.38 16.65 -11.60
C LEU A 1050 -4.31 15.57 -12.14
N ARG A 1051 -4.39 15.42 -13.46
CA ARG A 1051 -5.28 14.46 -14.14
C ARG A 1051 -4.94 12.99 -13.86
N PHE A 1052 -3.73 12.70 -13.36
CA PHE A 1052 -3.22 11.35 -13.13
C PHE A 1052 -2.70 11.10 -11.72
N GLY A 1053 -2.52 12.13 -10.89
CA GLY A 1053 -1.97 12.02 -9.52
C GLY A 1053 -0.48 11.70 -9.44
N VAL A 1054 0.24 11.62 -10.58
CA VAL A 1054 1.66 11.24 -10.62
C VAL A 1054 2.58 12.42 -10.34
N GLN A 1055 3.72 12.15 -9.69
CA GLN A 1055 4.78 13.15 -9.46
C GLN A 1055 5.90 13.00 -10.48
N LYS A 1056 6.35 14.12 -11.05
CA LYS A 1056 7.48 14.15 -11.99
C LYS A 1056 8.40 15.33 -11.72
N ARG A 1057 9.67 15.16 -12.08
CA ARG A 1057 10.67 16.24 -12.12
C ARG A 1057 10.82 16.69 -13.57
N ILE A 1058 10.72 17.98 -13.79
CA ILE A 1058 11.03 18.64 -15.06
C ILE A 1058 12.41 19.29 -14.90
N TYR A 1059 13.34 18.98 -15.79
CA TYR A 1059 14.70 19.53 -15.80
C TYR A 1059 14.81 20.62 -16.85
N CYS A 1060 15.47 21.74 -16.55
CA CYS A 1060 15.62 22.84 -17.50
C CYS A 1060 16.31 22.39 -18.80
N ASN A 1061 17.28 21.48 -18.70
CA ASN A 1061 18.02 20.91 -19.84
C ASN A 1061 17.16 20.08 -20.81
N ALA A 1062 15.91 19.75 -20.44
CA ALA A 1062 14.95 19.02 -21.28
C ALA A 1062 13.92 19.96 -21.95
N LEU A 1063 14.11 21.27 -21.84
CA LEU A 1063 13.22 22.30 -22.39
C LEU A 1063 14.00 23.19 -23.38
N PRO A 1064 13.40 23.65 -24.49
CA PRO A 1064 14.03 24.59 -25.43
C PRO A 1064 14.12 26.00 -24.82
N LEU A 1065 15.24 26.28 -24.15
CA LEU A 1065 15.47 27.49 -23.38
C LEU A 1065 16.80 28.14 -23.76
N THR A 1066 16.75 29.44 -24.09
CA THR A 1066 17.97 30.27 -24.25
C THR A 1066 18.72 30.45 -22.93
N GLY A 1067 18.03 30.26 -21.80
CA GLY A 1067 18.61 30.20 -20.48
C GLY A 1067 17.55 30.05 -19.40
N PHE A 1068 18.02 29.88 -18.16
CA PHE A 1068 17.17 29.91 -16.97
C PHE A 1068 17.94 30.54 -15.81
N ARG A 1069 17.20 31.08 -14.83
CA ARG A 1069 17.77 31.71 -13.65
C ARG A 1069 17.00 31.29 -12.40
N PHE A 1070 17.71 30.74 -11.43
CA PHE A 1070 17.18 30.45 -10.11
C PHE A 1070 17.53 31.59 -9.14
N GLU A 1071 16.52 32.15 -8.49
CA GLU A 1071 16.67 33.18 -7.45
C GLU A 1071 15.88 32.79 -6.18
N LYS A 1072 16.14 33.50 -5.08
CA LYS A 1072 15.33 33.39 -3.86
C LYS A 1072 14.79 34.77 -3.49
N VAL A 1073 13.55 35.02 -3.88
CA VAL A 1073 12.87 36.30 -3.66
C VAL A 1073 12.32 36.30 -2.23
N GLY A 1074 13.11 36.87 -1.30
CA GLY A 1074 12.79 36.83 0.12
C GLY A 1074 12.88 35.42 0.71
N LYS A 1075 11.73 34.73 0.85
CA LYS A 1075 11.65 33.33 1.32
C LYS A 1075 11.39 32.33 0.18
N THR A 1076 10.75 32.75 -0.93
CA THR A 1076 10.30 31.85 -2.00
C THR A 1076 11.45 31.50 -2.98
N PRO A 1077 11.58 30.23 -3.38
CA PRO A 1077 12.47 29.84 -4.48
C PRO A 1077 11.76 30.04 -5.83
N GLU A 1078 12.38 30.77 -6.73
CA GLU A 1078 11.82 31.12 -8.04
C GLU A 1078 12.78 30.74 -9.16
N LEU A 1079 12.24 30.27 -10.28
CA LEU A 1079 12.99 29.79 -11.43
C LEU A 1079 12.41 30.42 -12.70
N THR A 1080 13.09 31.44 -13.19
CA THR A 1080 12.72 32.15 -14.43
C THR A 1080 13.32 31.42 -15.63
N LEU A 1081 12.47 30.92 -16.52
CA LEU A 1081 12.82 30.26 -17.78
C LEU A 1081 12.75 31.28 -18.92
N LEU A 1082 13.69 31.23 -19.87
CA LEU A 1082 13.70 32.07 -21.07
C LEU A 1082 13.53 31.19 -22.31
N TRP A 1083 12.33 31.13 -22.87
CA TRP A 1083 11.99 30.23 -23.97
C TRP A 1083 12.66 30.61 -25.30
N GLU A 1084 13.15 29.63 -26.04
CA GLU A 1084 13.66 29.82 -27.40
C GLU A 1084 12.60 30.42 -28.33
N PRO A 1085 12.90 31.51 -29.06
CA PRO A 1085 11.91 32.16 -29.92
C PRO A 1085 11.50 31.25 -31.08
N GLU A 1086 10.20 31.25 -31.39
CA GLU A 1086 9.59 30.33 -32.36
C GLU A 1086 9.92 30.70 -33.82
N THR A 1087 10.20 31.99 -34.06
CA THR A 1087 10.75 32.52 -35.31
C THR A 1087 11.83 33.58 -34.97
N PRO A 1088 12.76 33.90 -35.88
CA PRO A 1088 13.86 34.84 -35.59
C PRO A 1088 13.43 36.27 -35.24
N GLU A 1089 12.19 36.65 -35.55
CA GLU A 1089 11.61 37.97 -35.27
C GLU A 1089 10.92 38.04 -33.90
N GLN A 1090 10.78 36.91 -33.18
CA GLN A 1090 10.11 36.84 -31.89
C GLN A 1090 11.11 37.02 -30.74
N GLU A 1091 10.73 37.78 -29.71
CA GLU A 1091 11.55 37.89 -28.49
C GLU A 1091 11.43 36.63 -27.61
N ALA A 1092 12.50 36.32 -26.86
CA ALA A 1092 12.53 35.19 -25.95
C ALA A 1092 11.58 35.41 -24.76
N ALA A 1093 10.48 34.65 -24.70
CA ALA A 1093 9.44 34.83 -23.71
C ALA A 1093 9.91 34.37 -22.30
N PRO A 1094 9.88 35.23 -21.28
CA PRO A 1094 10.16 34.84 -19.90
C PRO A 1094 8.95 34.16 -19.26
N GLN A 1095 9.18 33.10 -18.48
CA GLN A 1095 8.17 32.46 -17.64
C GLN A 1095 8.73 32.21 -16.24
N VAL A 1096 8.07 32.73 -15.20
CA VAL A 1096 8.48 32.50 -13.81
C VAL A 1096 7.77 31.27 -13.25
N ILE A 1097 8.55 30.31 -12.75
CA ILE A 1097 8.08 29.11 -12.07
C ILE A 1097 8.35 29.26 -10.57
N THR A 1098 7.29 29.18 -9.75
CA THR A 1098 7.36 29.18 -8.28
C THR A 1098 6.52 28.03 -7.72
N ILE A 1099 6.54 27.86 -6.40
CA ILE A 1099 5.75 26.83 -5.72
C ILE A 1099 4.26 27.17 -5.82
N PHE A 1100 3.43 26.17 -6.05
CA PHE A 1100 2.01 26.31 -6.40
C PHE A 1100 1.72 27.09 -7.70
N THR A 1101 2.69 27.29 -8.61
CA THR A 1101 2.35 27.68 -10.00
C THR A 1101 1.59 26.53 -10.67
N LEU A 1102 0.50 26.84 -11.37
CA LEU A 1102 -0.22 25.91 -12.24
C LEU A 1102 0.41 25.98 -13.65
N VAL A 1103 0.65 24.83 -14.27
CA VAL A 1103 1.34 24.71 -15.57
C VAL A 1103 0.72 23.59 -16.43
N GLU A 1104 0.77 23.73 -17.75
CA GLU A 1104 0.51 22.60 -18.66
C GLU A 1104 1.78 21.75 -18.84
N VAL A 1105 1.64 20.43 -18.75
CA VAL A 1105 2.73 19.49 -18.97
C VAL A 1105 2.32 18.39 -19.95
N VAL A 1106 3.30 17.85 -20.66
CA VAL A 1106 3.13 16.69 -21.54
C VAL A 1106 3.93 15.52 -20.97
N LEU A 1107 3.27 14.37 -20.80
CA LEU A 1107 3.92 13.11 -20.46
C LEU A 1107 4.30 12.36 -21.72
N THR A 1108 5.55 11.91 -21.81
CA THR A 1108 6.13 11.23 -22.98
C THR A 1108 6.90 9.99 -22.58
N SER A 1109 6.76 8.89 -23.31
CA SER A 1109 7.59 7.69 -23.12
C SER A 1109 9.04 7.95 -23.51
N ASP A 1110 9.98 7.47 -22.70
CA ASP A 1110 11.41 7.57 -22.94
C ASP A 1110 11.93 6.31 -23.68
N SER A 1111 13.23 6.25 -23.99
CA SER A 1111 13.88 5.08 -24.60
C SER A 1111 13.96 3.82 -23.71
N GLY A 1112 13.51 3.90 -22.45
CA GLY A 1112 13.45 2.77 -21.52
C GLY A 1112 12.05 2.15 -21.47
N PRO A 1113 11.91 0.81 -21.38
CA PRO A 1113 10.65 0.08 -21.64
C PRO A 1113 9.45 0.47 -20.76
N LEU A 1114 9.70 1.00 -19.56
CA LEU A 1114 8.71 1.56 -18.62
C LEU A 1114 9.07 2.99 -18.16
N LYS A 1115 10.00 3.66 -18.84
CA LYS A 1115 10.39 5.03 -18.51
C LYS A 1115 9.52 6.03 -19.26
N TYR A 1116 9.11 7.08 -18.56
CA TYR A 1116 8.40 8.20 -19.14
C TYR A 1116 8.79 9.49 -18.40
N SER A 1117 8.93 10.57 -19.15
CA SER A 1117 9.29 11.91 -18.71
C SER A 1117 8.05 12.81 -18.56
N ALA A 1118 8.25 14.00 -18.03
CA ALA A 1118 7.33 15.12 -18.15
C ALA A 1118 8.10 16.33 -18.67
N VAL A 1119 7.57 17.00 -19.68
CA VAL A 1119 8.09 18.28 -20.17
C VAL A 1119 7.06 19.38 -19.93
N LEU A 1120 7.54 20.58 -19.62
CA LEU A 1120 6.71 21.77 -19.52
C LEU A 1120 6.28 22.14 -20.93
N LYS A 1121 4.97 22.33 -21.15
CA LYS A 1121 4.46 22.84 -22.42
C LYS A 1121 4.75 24.34 -22.48
N ARG A 1122 5.20 24.84 -23.64
CA ARG A 1122 5.43 26.27 -23.83
C ARG A 1122 4.12 27.03 -23.52
N PRO A 1123 4.15 28.12 -22.74
CA PRO A 1123 2.96 28.93 -22.53
C PRO A 1123 2.44 29.41 -23.88
N GLY A 1124 1.15 29.17 -24.13
CA GLY A 1124 0.48 29.65 -25.33
C GLY A 1124 0.50 31.18 -25.40
N ARG A 1125 0.42 31.73 -26.61
CA ARG A 1125 0.26 33.18 -26.79
C ARG A 1125 -1.09 33.60 -26.20
N GLU A 1126 -1.08 34.31 -25.06
CA GLU A 1126 -2.22 35.12 -24.64
C GLU A 1126 -2.57 36.13 -25.77
N LYS A 1127 -3.85 36.46 -25.90
CA LYS A 1127 -4.43 37.21 -27.02
C LYS A 1127 -5.13 38.48 -26.54
#